data_AF-A0AAV9BTY5-F1
#
_entry.id   AF-A0AAV9BTY5-F1
#
_cell.length_a   1.000
_cell.length_b   1.000
_cell.length_c   1.000
_cell.angle_alpha   90.00
_cell.angle_beta   90.00
_cell.angle_gamma   90.00
#
_symmetry.space_group_name_H-M   'P 1'
#
loop_
_entity.id
_entity.type
_entity.pdbx_description
1 polymer ?
#
loop_
_entity_poly.entity_id
_entity_poly.type
_entity_poly.pdbx_seq_one_letter_code
_entity_poly.pdbx_strand_id
1 'polypeptide(L)'
;MAPVTSTNRKTRSGGLAKAAGPTRRAYVTFLAGDGDYVKGVVGLAKGLRKVKSAYPLVVAVLPDVPEEHRRLLRSQGCIVRPIEPVYPPENQTRFAMAYYVINYSKLRIWNFGEYDKMVYLDADIQVYENVDELFDLPDGGFYAVMDCFCEKTWSHTRQYQIGYCQQCPERVTWPDEAGPRPSLYFNAGMFVFEPSRSTCESLLSTVQATPPTPFAEQDFLNMFFKDIYKPIPLVYNLVLAMLWRHPENVDLDKVKVVHYCAAGSKPWRYTGKEENMGREDIKMLVKKWWDVYNDESLDYKGPIVGADDEEAERLKQPLLTALSEAAIDTQQRHRLCSPSPPQKELQRLYLLQSKTKPLHCKASSTTPVEMVEENPNKVKGDSFIRLHLRKLSPYQPILPFEVGEALGAMKFPYIYPDPESRRLRAALAADSGLDADYILAGCGADELIDLIMRCVLDPGDKILDCPPTFTMYEFDAAVNGALVIKVPRRVDFSLDVPRIAEAVNLDKPKIIFLTSPNNPDGSVINDEDLLAILNLPILVVLDEAYIEFSGLNSRMDWVKRHENLIVLRTFSKRAGLAGLRVGYGAFPLSLIQYIWRAKQPYNVSVAAEVSACAALQNPGYLERVKNALVQERERLFDLLKEVPFLKPYPSYSNFILCEVTSGKDAKKLKEDLAQMGVMIRHYNNKELKGYVRVSVGKPEHTDALMKCLKILG
;
A
#
# COMPACT_ATOMS: atom_id res chain seq x y z
N MET A 1 3.85 49.04 72.94
CA MET A 1 5.28 49.39 73.05
C MET A 1 6.06 48.45 72.13
N ALA A 2 6.92 49.04 71.29
CA ALA A 2 7.80 48.49 70.24
C ALA A 2 7.92 46.95 70.04
N PRO A 3 7.90 46.48 68.78
CA PRO A 3 8.60 45.26 68.38
C PRO A 3 10.00 45.61 67.81
N VAL A 4 11.00 44.92 68.35
CA VAL A 4 12.42 45.09 68.09
C VAL A 4 12.89 44.15 66.97
N THR A 5 13.50 44.77 65.96
CA THR A 5 14.49 44.33 64.96
C THR A 5 14.91 42.86 64.87
N SER A 6 14.97 42.35 63.62
CA SER A 6 16.10 41.53 63.16
C SER A 6 16.42 41.80 61.69
N THR A 7 17.69 42.09 61.45
CA THR A 7 18.32 42.47 60.18
C THR A 7 18.80 41.27 59.37
N ASN A 8 18.44 41.26 58.08
CA ASN A 8 19.28 40.99 56.90
C ASN A 8 20.42 39.95 56.98
N ARG A 9 20.31 38.88 56.18
CA ARG A 9 21.38 38.47 55.24
C ARG A 9 20.84 37.71 54.02
N LYS A 10 21.35 38.14 52.87
CA LYS A 10 21.07 37.78 51.48
C LYS A 10 21.26 36.29 51.16
N THR A 11 20.38 35.76 50.30
CA THR A 11 20.73 34.76 49.28
C THR A 11 20.31 35.27 47.91
N ARG A 12 21.28 35.34 46.99
CA ARG A 12 21.13 35.75 45.59
C ARG A 12 20.39 34.66 44.81
N SER A 13 19.36 35.03 44.07
CA SER A 13 18.93 34.31 42.86
C SER A 13 18.77 35.35 41.75
N GLY A 14 19.82 35.51 40.94
CA GLY A 14 19.78 36.36 39.75
C GLY A 14 18.94 35.69 38.68
N GLY A 15 17.69 36.14 38.53
CA GLY A 15 16.92 35.92 37.32
C GLY A 15 17.38 36.91 36.27
N LEU A 16 18.00 36.41 35.20
CA LEU A 16 18.26 37.18 33.98
C LEU A 16 16.92 37.49 33.33
N ALA A 17 16.42 38.71 33.50
CA ALA A 17 15.35 39.25 32.68
C ALA A 17 15.85 39.31 31.23
N LYS A 18 15.21 38.55 30.33
CA LYS A 18 15.48 38.56 28.90
C LYS A 18 15.01 39.91 28.35
N ALA A 19 15.93 40.71 27.82
CA ALA A 19 15.58 41.95 27.12
C ALA A 19 14.71 41.61 25.90
N ALA A 20 13.53 42.24 25.80
CA ALA A 20 12.57 42.01 24.72
C ALA A 20 13.10 42.60 23.40
N GLY A 21 13.51 41.73 22.48
CA GLY A 21 13.65 42.08 21.07
C GLY A 21 12.28 42.25 20.40
N PRO A 22 12.21 42.72 19.15
CA PRO A 22 10.95 42.79 18.41
C PRO A 22 10.33 41.40 18.30
N THR A 23 9.06 41.26 18.70
CA THR A 23 8.34 39.99 18.67
C THR A 23 8.27 39.47 17.23
N ARG A 24 8.69 38.23 17.01
CA ARG A 24 8.68 37.59 15.69
C ARG A 24 7.45 36.69 15.58
N ARG A 25 6.56 37.01 14.65
CA ARG A 25 5.31 36.29 14.38
C ARG A 25 5.29 35.88 12.91
N ALA A 26 4.70 34.72 12.61
CA ALA A 26 4.59 34.23 11.24
C ALA A 26 3.42 33.27 11.07
N TYR A 27 2.89 33.22 9.85
CA TYR A 27 2.08 32.09 9.41
C TYR A 27 3.01 30.92 9.08
N VAL A 28 2.54 29.70 9.28
CA VAL A 28 3.28 28.50 8.92
C VAL A 28 2.39 27.49 8.21
N THR A 29 2.93 26.86 7.18
CA THR A 29 2.30 25.73 6.49
C THR A 29 3.33 24.63 6.28
N PHE A 30 2.87 23.45 5.87
CA PHE A 30 3.70 22.27 5.68
C PHE A 30 3.54 21.73 4.25
N LEU A 31 4.65 21.34 3.63
CA LEU A 31 4.66 20.73 2.30
C LEU A 31 5.58 19.50 2.28
N ALA A 32 5.10 18.42 1.68
CA ALA A 32 5.82 17.17 1.47
C ALA A 32 5.58 16.63 0.04
N GLY A 33 6.54 15.88 -0.47
CA GLY A 33 6.47 15.23 -1.79
C GLY A 33 6.59 16.18 -3.00
N ASP A 34 6.43 15.59 -4.17
CA ASP A 34 6.54 16.21 -5.50
C ASP A 34 5.17 16.50 -6.15
N GLY A 35 4.09 16.43 -5.36
CA GLY A 35 2.72 16.62 -5.84
C GLY A 35 2.30 18.07 -6.05
N ASP A 36 1.03 18.24 -6.45
CA ASP A 36 0.44 19.53 -6.80
C ASP A 36 0.05 20.45 -5.62
N TYR A 37 0.28 20.03 -4.37
CA TYR A 37 0.01 20.84 -3.16
C TYR A 37 0.84 22.13 -3.09
N VAL A 38 1.94 22.22 -3.86
CA VAL A 38 2.67 23.48 -4.04
C VAL A 38 1.76 24.59 -4.59
N LYS A 39 0.76 24.26 -5.41
CA LYS A 39 -0.24 25.23 -5.90
C LYS A 39 -1.09 25.79 -4.75
N GLY A 40 -1.41 24.94 -3.79
CA GLY A 40 -2.10 25.32 -2.56
C GLY A 40 -1.31 26.37 -1.77
N VAL A 41 -0.04 26.08 -1.50
CA VAL A 41 0.85 27.00 -0.78
C VAL A 41 1.05 28.33 -1.52
N VAL A 42 1.19 28.30 -2.86
CA VAL A 42 1.25 29.54 -3.66
C VAL A 42 -0.06 30.33 -3.56
N GLY A 43 -1.21 29.65 -3.64
CA GLY A 43 -2.52 30.27 -3.46
C GLY A 43 -2.67 30.93 -2.09
N LEU A 44 -2.21 30.26 -1.03
CA LEU A 44 -2.19 30.77 0.33
C LEU A 44 -1.28 32.01 0.48
N ALA A 45 -0.06 31.96 -0.08
CA ALA A 45 0.87 33.09 -0.08
C ALA A 45 0.26 34.33 -0.77
N LYS A 46 -0.40 34.13 -1.91
CA LYS A 46 -1.14 35.19 -2.61
C LYS A 46 -2.34 35.68 -1.80
N GLY A 47 -3.07 34.80 -1.12
CA GLY A 47 -4.18 35.16 -0.23
C GLY A 47 -3.75 36.08 0.90
N LEU A 48 -2.71 35.69 1.65
CA LEU A 48 -2.12 36.50 2.73
C LEU A 48 -1.67 37.89 2.22
N ARG A 49 -1.10 37.94 1.02
CA ARG A 49 -0.71 39.20 0.36
C ARG A 49 -1.91 40.06 -0.04
N LYS A 50 -2.96 39.44 -0.60
CA LYS A 50 -4.20 40.13 -0.99
C LYS A 50 -4.86 40.82 0.20
N VAL A 51 -4.87 40.17 1.35
CA VAL A 51 -5.41 40.71 2.61
C VAL A 51 -4.43 41.59 3.36
N LYS A 52 -3.25 41.84 2.77
CA LYS A 52 -2.19 42.70 3.31
C LYS A 52 -1.74 42.29 4.71
N SER A 53 -1.57 40.99 4.93
CA SER A 53 -1.00 40.50 6.18
C SER A 53 0.39 41.10 6.40
N ALA A 54 0.67 41.48 7.65
CA ALA A 54 1.96 42.03 8.06
C ALA A 54 3.04 40.95 8.27
N TYR A 55 2.64 39.68 8.35
CA TYR A 55 3.51 38.60 8.78
C TYR A 55 3.88 37.66 7.61
N PRO A 56 5.11 37.11 7.59
CA PRO A 56 5.55 36.22 6.52
C PRO A 56 4.88 34.85 6.61
N LEU A 57 4.93 34.11 5.49
CA LEU A 57 4.59 32.69 5.44
C LEU A 57 5.87 31.84 5.47
N VAL A 58 6.00 31.03 6.51
CA VAL A 58 7.01 29.98 6.63
C VAL A 58 6.46 28.69 6.06
N VAL A 59 7.22 28.02 5.20
CA VAL A 59 6.85 26.71 4.63
C VAL A 59 7.82 25.67 5.16
N ALA A 60 7.35 24.84 6.09
CA ALA A 60 8.09 23.68 6.56
C ALA A 60 8.10 22.62 5.46
N VAL A 61 9.27 22.27 4.94
CA VAL A 61 9.42 21.31 3.83
C VAL A 61 10.17 20.05 4.24
N LEU A 62 9.66 18.89 3.82
CA LEU A 62 10.42 17.64 3.92
C LEU A 62 11.52 17.55 2.85
N PRO A 63 12.52 16.66 3.03
CA PRO A 63 13.60 16.46 2.05
C PRO A 63 13.13 16.04 0.65
N ASP A 64 11.96 15.41 0.56
CA ASP A 64 11.37 14.91 -0.69
C ASP A 64 10.71 15.99 -1.56
N VAL A 65 10.53 17.22 -1.05
CA VAL A 65 10.03 18.34 -1.85
C VAL A 65 11.09 18.75 -2.88
N PRO A 66 10.78 18.69 -4.20
CA PRO A 66 11.74 19.03 -5.26
C PRO A 66 12.28 20.45 -5.15
N GLU A 67 13.52 20.66 -5.56
CA GLU A 67 14.13 22.00 -5.55
C GLU A 67 13.37 22.99 -6.44
N GLU A 68 12.74 22.53 -7.51
CA GLU A 68 11.84 23.35 -8.34
C GLU A 68 10.68 23.94 -7.53
N HIS A 69 10.01 23.12 -6.70
CA HIS A 69 8.94 23.58 -5.82
C HIS A 69 9.49 24.56 -4.77
N ARG A 70 10.65 24.27 -4.17
CA ARG A 70 11.29 25.17 -3.19
C ARG A 70 11.61 26.52 -3.83
N ARG A 71 12.14 26.54 -5.05
CA ARG A 71 12.41 27.78 -5.80
C ARG A 71 11.14 28.56 -6.11
N LEU A 72 10.07 27.87 -6.53
CA LEU A 72 8.76 28.49 -6.76
C LEU A 72 8.21 29.15 -5.49
N LEU A 73 8.33 28.48 -4.34
CA LEU A 73 7.90 29.04 -3.06
C LEU A 73 8.72 30.27 -2.66
N ARG A 74 10.05 30.21 -2.80
CA ARG A 74 10.93 31.36 -2.54
C ARG A 74 10.64 32.52 -3.50
N SER A 75 10.36 32.24 -4.77
CA SER A 75 9.99 33.29 -5.75
C SER A 75 8.63 33.91 -5.43
N GLN A 76 7.79 33.24 -4.64
CA GLN A 76 6.53 33.78 -4.11
C GLN A 76 6.71 34.44 -2.73
N GLY A 77 7.94 34.67 -2.26
CA GLY A 77 8.23 35.36 -1.01
C GLY A 77 8.05 34.51 0.24
N CYS A 78 7.94 33.19 0.10
CA CYS A 78 7.84 32.27 1.24
C CYS A 78 9.21 32.01 1.87
N ILE A 79 9.25 31.87 3.20
CA ILE A 79 10.42 31.41 3.94
C ILE A 79 10.41 29.89 3.95
N VAL A 80 11.21 29.25 3.07
CA VAL A 80 11.29 27.79 2.98
C VAL A 80 12.21 27.24 4.07
N ARG A 81 11.67 26.46 5.01
CA ARG A 81 12.38 25.91 6.16
C ARG A 81 12.42 24.38 6.09
N PRO A 82 13.57 23.76 5.80
CA PRO A 82 13.69 22.31 5.82
C PRO A 82 13.46 21.75 7.23
N ILE A 83 12.75 20.64 7.33
CA ILE A 83 12.55 19.91 8.58
C ILE A 83 12.84 18.42 8.41
N GLU A 84 13.19 17.76 9.51
CA GLU A 84 13.43 16.32 9.54
C GLU A 84 12.11 15.54 9.52
N PRO A 85 12.03 14.46 8.72
CA PRO A 85 10.92 13.53 8.79
C PRO A 85 10.73 12.93 10.20
N VAL A 86 9.49 12.73 10.60
CA VAL A 86 9.13 11.97 11.80
C VAL A 86 8.73 10.57 11.38
N TYR A 87 9.54 9.58 11.75
CA TYR A 87 9.32 8.17 11.42
C TYR A 87 8.57 7.44 12.53
N PRO A 88 7.74 6.43 12.18
CA PRO A 88 7.11 5.58 13.19
C PRO A 88 8.15 4.72 13.93
N PRO A 89 7.85 4.25 15.16
CA PRO A 89 8.70 3.30 15.89
C PRO A 89 8.97 2.02 15.09
N GLU A 90 10.14 1.38 15.29
CA GLU A 90 10.61 0.19 14.53
C GLU A 90 9.60 -1.00 14.52
N ASN A 91 8.67 -1.03 15.47
CA ASN A 91 7.70 -2.11 15.65
C ASN A 91 6.37 -1.87 14.90
N GLN A 92 6.18 -0.70 14.28
CA GLN A 92 4.99 -0.38 13.49
C GLN A 92 5.28 -0.62 12.00
N THR A 93 4.38 -1.34 11.33
CA THR A 93 4.53 -1.89 9.98
C THR A 93 4.92 -0.86 8.90
N ARG A 94 5.74 -1.30 7.93
CA ARG A 94 6.27 -0.50 6.80
C ARG A 94 5.20 0.21 5.95
N PHE A 95 3.96 -0.25 5.96
CA PHE A 95 2.86 0.32 5.17
C PHE A 95 2.29 1.65 5.71
N ALA A 96 2.60 2.01 6.96
CA ALA A 96 2.22 3.30 7.53
C ALA A 96 3.28 4.40 7.34
N MET A 97 4.45 4.09 6.77
CA MET A 97 5.62 4.98 6.89
C MET A 97 5.43 6.32 6.17
N ALA A 98 4.93 6.34 4.93
CA ALA A 98 4.72 7.59 4.19
C ALA A 98 3.58 8.44 4.78
N TYR A 99 2.45 7.82 5.12
CA TYR A 99 1.31 8.51 5.75
C TYR A 99 1.69 9.05 7.13
N TYR A 100 2.40 8.27 7.94
CA TYR A 100 2.91 8.69 9.25
C TYR A 100 3.92 9.85 9.09
N VAL A 101 4.88 9.71 8.17
CA VAL A 101 5.86 10.77 7.90
C VAL A 101 5.18 12.06 7.46
N ILE A 102 4.24 12.02 6.50
CA ILE A 102 3.56 13.22 6.01
C ILE A 102 2.77 13.90 7.15
N ASN A 103 1.98 13.14 7.91
CA ASN A 103 1.06 13.71 8.89
C ASN A 103 1.75 14.16 10.17
N TYR A 104 2.73 13.41 10.68
CA TYR A 104 3.38 13.74 11.95
C TYR A 104 4.64 14.61 11.82
N SER A 105 5.23 14.73 10.62
CA SER A 105 6.39 15.63 10.47
C SER A 105 6.04 17.10 10.69
N LYS A 106 4.77 17.49 10.50
CA LYS A 106 4.32 18.86 10.79
C LYS A 106 4.49 19.23 12.27
N LEU A 107 4.60 18.27 13.20
CA LEU A 107 4.89 18.55 14.62
C LEU A 107 6.23 19.28 14.82
N ARG A 108 7.14 19.21 13.84
CA ARG A 108 8.44 19.92 13.88
C ARG A 108 8.30 21.44 13.84
N ILE A 109 7.15 22.00 13.47
CA ILE A 109 6.93 23.46 13.47
C ILE A 109 7.04 24.06 14.88
N TRP A 110 6.83 23.26 15.95
CA TRP A 110 7.08 23.72 17.32
C TRP A 110 8.55 23.98 17.62
N ASN A 111 9.48 23.53 16.77
CA ASN A 111 10.90 23.81 16.92
C ASN A 111 11.31 25.18 16.34
N PHE A 112 10.38 25.94 15.74
CA PHE A 112 10.65 27.27 15.20
C PHE A 112 10.67 28.34 16.30
N GLY A 113 11.56 28.15 17.29
CA GLY A 113 11.69 28.99 18.49
C GLY A 113 12.22 30.41 18.24
N GLU A 114 12.51 30.76 16.99
CA GLU A 114 12.73 32.12 16.54
C GLU A 114 11.45 32.96 16.43
N TYR A 115 10.27 32.34 16.53
CA TYR A 115 8.97 33.01 16.56
C TYR A 115 8.31 32.86 17.94
N ASP A 116 7.70 33.94 18.43
CA ASP A 116 6.98 33.95 19.71
C ASP A 116 5.58 33.36 19.57
N LYS A 117 4.95 33.51 18.39
CA LYS A 117 3.61 32.99 18.10
C LYS A 117 3.46 32.72 16.61
N MET A 118 2.79 31.62 16.28
CA MET A 118 2.54 31.21 14.90
C MET A 118 1.09 30.83 14.68
N VAL A 119 0.61 31.05 13.45
CA VAL A 119 -0.68 30.55 12.96
C VAL A 119 -0.42 29.49 11.90
N TYR A 120 -0.76 28.24 12.19
CA TYR A 120 -0.70 27.15 11.23
C TYR A 120 -1.89 27.21 10.28
N LEU A 121 -1.64 27.01 8.98
CA LEU A 121 -2.64 26.89 7.93
C LEU A 121 -2.24 25.73 7.00
N ASP A 122 -3.12 24.76 6.80
CA ASP A 122 -2.91 23.71 5.80
C ASP A 122 -2.80 24.29 4.38
N ALA A 123 -2.09 23.57 3.51
CA ALA A 123 -1.82 24.03 2.14
C ALA A 123 -3.09 24.14 1.27
N ASP A 124 -4.20 23.52 1.66
CA ASP A 124 -5.52 23.66 1.03
C ASP A 124 -6.45 24.66 1.75
N ILE A 125 -5.87 25.61 2.48
CA ILE A 125 -6.57 26.78 3.02
C ILE A 125 -6.40 28.00 2.12
N GLN A 126 -7.43 28.85 2.07
CA GLN A 126 -7.34 30.20 1.50
C GLN A 126 -7.84 31.26 2.48
N VAL A 127 -7.15 32.39 2.49
CA VAL A 127 -7.42 33.55 3.34
C VAL A 127 -8.05 34.66 2.48
N TYR A 128 -9.27 35.06 2.84
CA TYR A 128 -10.07 36.06 2.13
C TYR A 128 -10.16 37.40 2.87
N GLU A 129 -10.01 37.39 4.19
CA GLU A 129 -9.86 38.59 5.01
C GLU A 129 -8.62 38.50 5.90
N ASN A 130 -8.12 39.64 6.36
CA ASN A 130 -6.96 39.68 7.24
C ASN A 130 -7.33 39.06 8.61
N VAL A 131 -6.47 38.18 9.11
CA VAL A 131 -6.61 37.44 10.37
C VAL A 131 -5.41 37.65 11.31
N ASP A 132 -4.64 38.72 11.10
CA ASP A 132 -3.46 39.06 11.89
C ASP A 132 -3.81 39.29 13.38
N GLU A 133 -5.06 39.63 13.71
CA GLU A 133 -5.53 39.73 15.09
C GLU A 133 -5.42 38.42 15.87
N LEU A 134 -5.31 37.27 15.18
CA LEU A 134 -5.10 35.98 15.83
C LEU A 134 -3.76 35.91 16.58
N PHE A 135 -2.77 36.71 16.18
CA PHE A 135 -1.51 36.80 16.90
C PHE A 135 -1.61 37.55 18.23
N ASP A 136 -2.71 38.27 18.47
CA ASP A 136 -2.97 39.02 19.70
C ASP A 136 -3.80 38.23 20.72
N LEU A 137 -4.18 36.99 20.39
CA LEU A 137 -4.80 36.07 21.35
C LEU A 137 -3.88 35.85 22.56
N PRO A 138 -4.42 35.69 23.79
CA PRO A 138 -3.59 35.51 24.99
C PRO A 138 -2.65 34.31 24.92
N ASP A 139 -1.46 34.45 25.47
CA ASP A 139 -0.47 33.36 25.58
C ASP A 139 -0.96 32.21 26.49
N GLY A 140 -0.31 31.05 26.38
CA GLY A 140 -0.61 29.83 27.12
C GLY A 140 -1.85 29.07 26.63
N GLY A 141 -2.33 29.36 25.42
CA GLY A 141 -3.49 28.69 24.82
C GLY A 141 -3.17 28.03 23.48
N PHE A 142 -3.89 26.95 23.16
CA PHE A 142 -3.93 26.38 21.82
C PHE A 142 -5.28 26.74 21.19
N TYR A 143 -5.29 27.59 20.16
CA TYR A 143 -6.55 28.12 19.61
C TYR A 143 -6.85 27.49 18.27
N ALA A 144 -8.03 26.90 18.11
CA ALA A 144 -8.44 26.23 16.86
C ALA A 144 -9.96 26.23 16.73
N VAL A 145 -10.45 26.00 15.51
CA VAL A 145 -11.90 25.92 15.26
C VAL A 145 -12.39 24.51 15.56
N MET A 146 -13.55 24.41 16.21
CA MET A 146 -14.22 23.14 16.48
C MET A 146 -14.51 22.38 15.18
N ASP A 147 -14.24 21.08 15.16
CA ASP A 147 -14.60 20.21 14.03
C ASP A 147 -16.12 19.87 14.03
N CYS A 148 -16.57 19.13 13.02
CA CYS A 148 -17.95 18.68 12.87
C CYS A 148 -18.03 17.14 12.87
N PHE A 149 -18.77 16.58 13.82
CA PHE A 149 -18.98 15.13 13.92
C PHE A 149 -20.08 14.58 13.00
N CYS A 150 -20.72 15.41 12.17
CA CYS A 150 -21.76 14.96 11.24
C CYS A 150 -21.22 14.38 9.93
N GLU A 151 -19.91 14.43 9.69
CA GLU A 151 -19.30 13.88 8.49
C GLU A 151 -19.11 12.37 8.56
N LYS A 152 -19.22 11.69 7.41
CA LYS A 152 -19.18 10.21 7.34
C LYS A 152 -17.84 9.64 7.84
N THR A 153 -16.77 10.43 7.80
CA THR A 153 -15.47 10.08 8.39
C THR A 153 -15.56 9.76 9.88
N TRP A 154 -16.54 10.34 10.59
CA TRP A 154 -16.82 10.09 12.00
C TRP A 154 -17.70 8.86 12.27
N SER A 155 -18.13 8.12 11.24
CA SER A 155 -19.10 7.01 11.37
C SER A 155 -18.70 5.87 12.30
N HIS A 156 -17.41 5.73 12.58
CA HIS A 156 -16.86 4.77 13.54
C HIS A 156 -16.98 5.23 15.01
N THR A 157 -17.37 6.49 15.26
CA THR A 157 -17.46 7.07 16.60
C THR A 157 -18.87 7.01 17.17
N ARG A 158 -18.97 6.90 18.50
CA ARG A 158 -20.25 6.91 19.21
C ARG A 158 -21.03 8.20 18.96
N GLN A 159 -20.33 9.33 18.91
CA GLN A 159 -20.89 10.67 18.64
C GLN A 159 -21.71 10.66 17.35
N TYR A 160 -21.12 10.17 16.25
CA TYR A 160 -21.82 10.04 14.97
C TYR A 160 -23.01 9.08 15.06
N GLN A 161 -22.82 7.92 15.69
CA GLN A 161 -23.86 6.87 15.78
C GLN A 161 -25.12 7.34 16.52
N ILE A 162 -24.97 8.16 17.56
CA ILE A 162 -26.12 8.73 18.29
C ILE A 162 -26.62 10.05 17.70
N GLY A 163 -26.00 10.55 16.63
CA GLY A 163 -26.33 11.83 16.01
C GLY A 163 -25.87 13.07 16.79
N TYR A 164 -24.96 12.91 17.76
CA TYR A 164 -24.40 14.02 18.53
C TYR A 164 -23.35 14.79 17.71
N CYS A 165 -23.45 16.12 17.71
CA CYS A 165 -22.43 17.00 17.15
C CYS A 165 -22.19 18.20 18.07
N GLN A 166 -20.92 18.52 18.33
CA GLN A 166 -20.54 19.67 19.16
C GLN A 166 -20.91 21.03 18.53
N GLN A 167 -21.23 21.08 17.24
CA GLN A 167 -21.76 22.27 16.56
C GLN A 167 -23.25 22.52 16.88
N CYS A 168 -23.97 21.50 17.34
CA CYS A 168 -25.36 21.58 17.77
C CYS A 168 -25.63 20.64 18.96
N PRO A 169 -25.02 20.92 20.13
CA PRO A 169 -24.99 19.96 21.25
C PRO A 169 -26.38 19.64 21.82
N GLU A 170 -27.36 20.49 21.57
CA GLU A 170 -28.75 20.34 22.03
C GLU A 170 -29.63 19.53 21.07
N ARG A 171 -29.11 19.13 19.89
CA ARG A 171 -29.86 18.34 18.90
C ARG A 171 -30.20 16.94 19.42
N VAL A 172 -29.38 16.40 20.31
CA VAL A 172 -29.52 15.07 20.89
C VAL A 172 -29.27 15.16 22.40
N THR A 173 -30.18 14.59 23.19
CA THR A 173 -29.95 14.43 24.63
C THR A 173 -28.84 13.42 24.86
N TRP A 174 -27.75 13.85 25.53
CA TRP A 174 -26.63 12.97 25.83
C TRP A 174 -27.06 11.85 26.79
N PRO A 175 -26.91 10.56 26.44
CA PRO A 175 -27.38 9.47 27.30
C PRO A 175 -26.58 9.41 28.61
N ASP A 176 -27.25 9.33 29.76
CA ASP A 176 -26.58 9.23 31.07
C ASP A 176 -25.64 8.01 31.15
N GLU A 177 -26.03 6.90 30.51
CA GLU A 177 -25.25 5.66 30.39
C GLU A 177 -23.99 5.81 29.50
N ALA A 178 -23.84 6.92 28.78
CA ALA A 178 -22.69 7.19 27.90
C ALA A 178 -21.49 7.81 28.63
N GLY A 179 -21.61 8.10 29.93
CA GLY A 179 -20.58 8.81 30.70
C GLY A 179 -20.58 10.32 30.40
N PRO A 180 -19.52 11.06 30.78
CA PRO A 180 -19.44 12.50 30.52
C PRO A 180 -19.39 12.79 29.01
N ARG A 181 -19.90 13.96 28.61
CA ARG A 181 -19.74 14.46 27.22
C ARG A 181 -18.25 14.50 26.85
N PRO A 182 -17.90 14.20 25.59
CA PRO A 182 -16.52 14.27 25.14
C PRO A 182 -16.00 15.70 25.27
N SER A 183 -14.68 15.83 25.48
CA SER A 183 -13.98 17.11 25.35
C SER A 183 -14.21 17.71 23.96
N LEU A 184 -14.21 19.03 23.88
CA LEU A 184 -14.29 19.71 22.59
C LEU A 184 -13.14 19.28 21.69
N TYR A 185 -13.44 19.06 20.42
CA TYR A 185 -12.51 18.55 19.43
C TYR A 185 -12.30 19.58 18.32
N PHE A 186 -11.07 19.88 17.93
CA PHE A 186 -10.77 20.86 16.88
C PHE A 186 -10.33 20.22 15.56
N ASN A 187 -10.54 20.95 14.47
CA ASN A 187 -9.94 20.64 13.18
C ASN A 187 -8.48 21.13 13.19
N ALA A 188 -7.52 20.24 12.87
CA ALA A 188 -6.08 20.56 12.95
C ALA A 188 -5.52 21.22 11.68
N GLY A 189 -6.36 21.59 10.71
CA GLY A 189 -5.89 22.31 9.53
C GLY A 189 -5.60 23.78 9.78
N MET A 190 -6.10 24.35 10.89
CA MET A 190 -5.77 25.70 11.32
C MET A 190 -5.73 25.78 12.84
N PHE A 191 -4.64 26.34 13.37
CA PHE A 191 -4.49 26.60 14.79
C PHE A 191 -3.45 27.68 15.10
N VAL A 192 -3.59 28.34 16.25
CA VAL A 192 -2.64 29.31 16.80
C VAL A 192 -1.90 28.67 17.97
N PHE A 193 -0.57 28.76 17.94
CA PHE A 193 0.30 28.13 18.94
C PHE A 193 1.57 28.93 19.19
N GLU A 194 2.23 28.63 20.31
CA GLU A 194 3.54 29.15 20.69
C GLU A 194 4.60 28.07 20.42
N PRO A 195 5.53 28.30 19.48
CA PRO A 195 6.66 27.39 19.27
C PRO A 195 7.51 27.30 20.54
N SER A 196 7.87 26.08 20.91
CA SER A 196 8.78 25.83 22.01
C SER A 196 9.50 24.51 21.77
N ARG A 197 10.82 24.53 21.92
CA ARG A 197 11.65 23.33 21.80
C ARG A 197 11.21 22.26 22.80
N SER A 198 10.87 22.62 24.03
CA SER A 198 10.40 21.65 25.05
C SER A 198 9.07 21.02 24.66
N THR A 199 8.16 21.80 24.08
CA THR A 199 6.87 21.30 23.56
C THR A 199 7.11 20.41 22.35
N CYS A 200 8.00 20.78 21.44
CA CYS A 200 8.36 19.95 20.28
C CYS A 200 8.95 18.60 20.72
N GLU A 201 9.90 18.59 21.66
CA GLU A 201 10.47 17.35 22.20
C GLU A 201 9.42 16.48 22.88
N SER A 202 8.49 17.10 23.62
CA SER A 202 7.37 16.39 24.25
C SER A 202 6.41 15.79 23.21
N LEU A 203 6.02 16.55 22.17
CA LEU A 203 5.20 16.06 21.06
C LEU A 203 5.86 14.86 20.38
N LEU A 204 7.14 14.97 20.01
CA LEU A 204 7.87 13.92 19.32
C LEU A 204 8.10 12.67 20.18
N SER A 205 8.32 12.83 21.49
CA SER A 205 8.40 11.69 22.41
C SER A 205 7.04 11.03 22.60
N THR A 206 5.96 11.81 22.64
CA THR A 206 4.61 11.28 22.93
C THR A 206 4.04 10.59 21.69
N VAL A 207 4.28 11.12 20.49
CA VAL A 207 3.80 10.53 19.23
C VAL A 207 4.43 9.16 18.96
N GLN A 208 5.68 8.95 19.40
CA GLN A 208 6.35 7.64 19.33
C GLN A 208 5.67 6.58 20.21
N ALA A 209 5.04 6.98 21.32
CA ALA A 209 4.31 6.09 22.21
C ALA A 209 2.81 6.01 21.89
N THR A 210 2.30 6.85 20.98
CA THR A 210 0.87 6.94 20.67
C THR A 210 0.53 6.05 19.46
N PRO A 211 -0.45 5.14 19.59
CA PRO A 211 -0.95 4.38 18.45
C PRO A 211 -1.53 5.32 17.37
N PRO A 212 -1.21 5.11 16.08
CA PRO A 212 -1.83 5.89 15.01
C PRO A 212 -3.35 5.72 14.99
N THR A 213 -4.06 6.81 14.72
CA THR A 213 -5.53 6.84 14.64
C THR A 213 -6.00 7.25 13.23
N PRO A 214 -7.31 7.11 12.91
CA PRO A 214 -7.83 7.44 11.58
C PRO A 214 -7.63 8.90 11.13
N PHE A 215 -7.59 9.87 12.05
CA PHE A 215 -7.28 11.28 11.73
C PHE A 215 -5.84 11.68 12.09
N ALA A 216 -4.97 10.70 12.32
CA ALA A 216 -3.54 10.86 12.54
C ALA A 216 -3.17 12.01 13.51
N GLU A 217 -2.51 13.04 13.00
CA GLU A 217 -2.02 14.16 13.80
C GLU A 217 -3.15 15.01 14.40
N GLN A 218 -4.34 15.03 13.79
CA GLN A 218 -5.47 15.78 14.35
C GLN A 218 -5.94 15.15 15.67
N ASP A 219 -6.11 13.83 15.71
CA ASP A 219 -6.45 13.12 16.95
C ASP A 219 -5.35 13.28 17.99
N PHE A 220 -4.09 13.17 17.55
CA PHE A 220 -2.93 13.31 18.43
C PHE A 220 -2.86 14.72 19.06
N LEU A 221 -3.05 15.78 18.26
CA LEU A 221 -3.06 17.16 18.75
C LEU A 221 -4.25 17.41 19.68
N ASN A 222 -5.43 16.88 19.37
CA ASN A 222 -6.61 16.96 20.23
C ASN A 222 -6.37 16.28 21.58
N MET A 223 -5.68 15.12 21.59
CA MET A 223 -5.27 14.45 22.81
C MET A 223 -4.23 15.27 23.59
N PHE A 224 -3.22 15.78 22.90
CA PHE A 224 -2.05 16.42 23.53
C PHE A 224 -2.38 17.81 24.11
N PHE A 225 -3.17 18.61 23.39
CA PHE A 225 -3.49 19.99 23.77
C PHE A 225 -4.85 20.16 24.44
N LYS A 226 -5.53 19.07 24.79
CA LYS A 226 -6.89 19.08 25.38
C LYS A 226 -7.06 20.06 26.55
N ASP A 227 -6.05 20.21 27.40
CA ASP A 227 -6.14 20.98 28.66
C ASP A 227 -5.91 22.49 28.45
N ILE A 228 -5.35 22.88 27.29
CA ILE A 228 -5.08 24.28 26.94
C ILE A 228 -5.83 24.73 25.68
N TYR A 229 -6.63 23.84 25.09
CA TYR A 229 -7.42 24.13 23.90
C TYR A 229 -8.52 25.17 24.19
N LYS A 230 -8.60 26.19 23.33
CA LYS A 230 -9.59 27.26 23.38
C LYS A 230 -10.24 27.41 21.99
N PRO A 231 -11.55 27.14 21.85
CA PRO A 231 -12.21 27.25 20.55
C PRO A 231 -12.25 28.70 20.05
N ILE A 232 -12.04 28.90 18.75
CA ILE A 232 -12.25 30.18 18.06
C ILE A 232 -13.40 30.06 17.04
N PRO A 233 -14.02 31.19 16.63
CA PRO A 233 -15.17 31.17 15.72
C PRO A 233 -14.91 30.49 14.38
N LEU A 234 -15.97 29.88 13.82
CA LEU A 234 -15.94 29.17 12.53
C LEU A 234 -15.38 30.00 11.36
N VAL A 235 -15.54 31.33 11.39
CA VAL A 235 -15.08 32.23 10.34
C VAL A 235 -13.56 32.18 10.09
N TYR A 236 -12.78 31.66 11.05
CA TYR A 236 -11.31 31.53 10.95
C TYR A 236 -10.85 30.19 10.36
N ASN A 237 -11.76 29.22 10.15
CA ASN A 237 -11.47 27.96 9.48
C ASN A 237 -12.81 27.31 9.05
N LEU A 238 -13.42 27.82 7.99
CA LEU A 238 -14.63 27.21 7.43
C LEU A 238 -14.25 25.93 6.69
N VAL A 239 -14.42 24.79 7.37
CA VAL A 239 -14.46 23.47 6.72
C VAL A 239 -15.70 23.41 5.84
N LEU A 240 -15.53 23.15 4.54
CA LEU A 240 -16.63 23.24 3.56
C LEU A 240 -17.85 22.38 3.91
N ALA A 241 -17.65 21.27 4.63
CA ALA A 241 -18.76 20.42 5.08
C ALA A 241 -19.81 21.14 5.93
N MET A 242 -19.43 22.22 6.60
CA MET A 242 -20.36 23.06 7.35
C MET A 242 -21.46 23.66 6.47
N LEU A 243 -21.20 23.88 5.17
CA LEU A 243 -22.20 24.44 4.23
C LEU A 243 -23.42 23.56 4.00
N TRP A 244 -23.30 22.25 4.22
CA TRP A 244 -24.42 21.30 4.06
C TRP A 244 -24.78 20.56 5.34
N ARG A 245 -23.87 20.49 6.33
CA ARG A 245 -24.16 19.88 7.64
C ARG A 245 -24.78 20.84 8.63
N HIS A 246 -24.28 22.08 8.64
CA HIS A 246 -24.69 23.13 9.57
C HIS A 246 -24.82 24.48 8.86
N PRO A 247 -25.62 24.60 7.78
CA PRO A 247 -25.80 25.87 7.07
C PRO A 247 -26.31 26.98 7.99
N GLU A 248 -27.02 26.64 9.06
CA GLU A 248 -27.49 27.55 10.11
C GLU A 248 -26.35 28.26 10.86
N ASN A 249 -25.16 27.66 10.88
CA ASN A 249 -23.98 28.19 11.56
C ASN A 249 -23.03 28.92 10.60
N VAL A 250 -23.36 28.99 9.29
CA VAL A 250 -22.47 29.59 8.29
C VAL A 250 -23.08 30.87 7.72
N ASP A 251 -22.41 31.98 8.00
CA ASP A 251 -22.61 33.26 7.31
C ASP A 251 -21.41 33.50 6.38
N LEU A 252 -21.57 33.12 5.11
CA LEU A 252 -20.49 33.16 4.10
C LEU A 252 -19.87 34.54 3.90
N ASP A 253 -20.63 35.62 4.15
CA ASP A 253 -20.14 36.99 4.00
C ASP A 253 -19.20 37.41 5.13
N LYS A 254 -19.21 36.68 6.26
CA LYS A 254 -18.31 36.91 7.40
C LYS A 254 -17.12 35.95 7.43
N VAL A 255 -17.07 34.97 6.54
CA VAL A 255 -16.03 33.95 6.54
C VAL A 255 -14.72 34.54 6.05
N LYS A 256 -13.71 34.51 6.92
CA LYS A 256 -12.37 35.06 6.64
C LYS A 256 -11.45 34.03 6.00
N VAL A 257 -11.58 32.76 6.40
CA VAL A 257 -10.69 31.67 5.99
C VAL A 257 -11.52 30.44 5.62
N VAL A 258 -11.21 29.86 4.47
CA VAL A 258 -11.89 28.67 3.93
C VAL A 258 -10.91 27.52 3.78
N HIS A 259 -11.32 26.35 4.23
CA HIS A 259 -10.51 25.13 4.20
C HIS A 259 -11.12 24.10 3.25
N TYR A 260 -10.42 23.85 2.14
CA TYR A 260 -10.84 22.97 1.05
C TYR A 260 -10.45 21.51 1.33
N CYS A 261 -10.80 21.02 2.52
CA CYS A 261 -10.46 19.67 2.99
C CYS A 261 -11.48 18.59 2.60
N ALA A 262 -12.68 18.96 2.13
CA ALA A 262 -13.68 18.01 1.66
C ALA A 262 -13.19 17.29 0.40
N ALA A 263 -13.58 16.02 0.21
CA ALA A 263 -13.22 15.26 -0.98
C ALA A 263 -13.69 15.98 -2.26
N GLY A 264 -12.80 16.12 -3.25
CA GLY A 264 -13.07 16.84 -4.49
C GLY A 264 -13.02 18.37 -4.40
N SER A 265 -12.91 18.95 -3.20
CA SER A 265 -13.04 20.41 -3.03
C SER A 265 -11.78 21.22 -3.32
N LYS A 266 -10.62 20.57 -3.39
CA LYS A 266 -9.33 21.23 -3.69
C LYS A 266 -9.40 21.95 -5.03
N PRO A 267 -9.24 23.29 -5.08
CA PRO A 267 -9.50 24.08 -6.29
C PRO A 267 -8.72 23.64 -7.53
N TRP A 268 -7.49 23.14 -7.36
CA TRP A 268 -6.64 22.65 -8.46
C TRP A 268 -6.94 21.20 -8.90
N ARG A 269 -7.82 20.49 -8.20
CA ARG A 269 -8.33 19.16 -8.57
C ARG A 269 -9.85 19.15 -8.74
N TYR A 270 -10.49 20.31 -8.68
CA TYR A 270 -11.93 20.43 -8.64
C TYR A 270 -12.57 20.01 -9.96
N THR A 271 -13.43 18.98 -9.91
CA THR A 271 -14.17 18.49 -11.09
C THR A 271 -15.66 18.81 -11.05
N GLY A 272 -16.18 19.15 -9.86
CA GLY A 272 -17.61 19.35 -9.62
C GLY A 272 -18.45 18.06 -9.58
N LYS A 273 -17.82 16.88 -9.68
CA LYS A 273 -18.52 15.58 -9.77
C LYS A 273 -18.70 14.89 -8.43
N GLU A 274 -17.84 15.17 -7.45
CA GLU A 274 -17.89 14.57 -6.12
C GLU A 274 -19.11 15.07 -5.34
N GLU A 275 -19.46 14.36 -4.26
CA GLU A 275 -20.62 14.67 -3.44
C GLU A 275 -20.57 16.12 -2.94
N ASN A 276 -21.68 16.84 -3.05
CA ASN A 276 -21.83 18.26 -2.75
C ASN A 276 -21.01 19.23 -3.62
N MET A 277 -20.06 18.77 -4.46
CA MET A 277 -19.25 19.66 -5.30
C MET A 277 -20.06 20.32 -6.43
N GLY A 278 -21.26 19.84 -6.73
CA GLY A 278 -22.17 20.50 -7.69
C GLY A 278 -22.80 21.81 -7.17
N ARG A 279 -22.65 22.16 -5.89
CA ARG A 279 -23.31 23.32 -5.27
C ARG A 279 -22.75 24.66 -5.76
N GLU A 280 -23.62 25.66 -5.84
CA GLU A 280 -23.25 26.99 -6.32
C GLU A 280 -22.31 27.75 -5.36
N ASP A 281 -22.48 27.56 -4.05
CA ASP A 281 -21.59 28.14 -3.05
C ASP A 281 -20.16 27.60 -3.17
N ILE A 282 -19.99 26.29 -3.40
CA ILE A 282 -18.69 25.67 -3.63
C ILE A 282 -18.08 26.12 -4.95
N LYS A 283 -18.85 26.14 -6.06
CA LYS A 283 -18.37 26.67 -7.34
C LYS A 283 -17.87 28.10 -7.22
N MET A 284 -18.61 28.95 -6.50
CA MET A 284 -18.20 30.32 -6.19
C MET A 284 -16.90 30.35 -5.40
N LEU A 285 -16.76 29.55 -4.34
CA LEU A 285 -15.54 29.52 -3.51
C LEU A 285 -14.33 29.00 -4.29
N VAL A 286 -14.49 28.01 -5.17
CA VAL A 286 -13.43 27.52 -6.06
C VAL A 286 -13.03 28.60 -7.06
N LYS A 287 -14.01 29.32 -7.63
CA LYS A 287 -13.74 30.45 -8.52
C LYS A 287 -12.96 31.55 -7.78
N LYS A 288 -13.42 31.96 -6.59
CA LYS A 288 -12.73 32.96 -5.75
C LYS A 288 -11.28 32.55 -5.47
N TRP A 289 -11.02 31.26 -5.25
CA TRP A 289 -9.66 30.75 -5.06
C TRP A 289 -8.80 30.96 -6.31
N TRP A 290 -9.31 30.60 -7.49
CA TRP A 290 -8.62 30.80 -8.76
C TRP A 290 -8.41 32.27 -9.10
N ASP A 291 -9.36 33.13 -8.76
CA ASP A 291 -9.23 34.58 -8.91
C ASP A 291 -8.04 35.11 -8.09
N VAL A 292 -7.76 34.55 -6.90
CA VAL A 292 -6.56 34.89 -6.11
C VAL A 292 -5.30 34.28 -6.72
N TYR A 293 -5.35 32.99 -7.09
CA TYR A 293 -4.17 32.27 -7.58
C TYR A 293 -3.65 32.84 -8.92
N ASN A 294 -4.55 33.19 -9.84
CA ASN A 294 -4.23 33.68 -11.18
C ASN A 294 -3.96 35.19 -11.22
N ASP A 295 -4.17 35.92 -10.12
CA ASP A 295 -3.86 37.35 -10.07
C ASP A 295 -2.34 37.55 -9.98
N GLU A 296 -1.74 37.97 -11.09
CA GLU A 296 -0.30 38.27 -11.20
C GLU A 296 0.09 39.55 -10.44
N SER A 297 -0.87 40.45 -10.16
CA SER A 297 -0.59 41.63 -9.33
C SER A 297 -0.23 41.24 -7.89
N LEU A 298 -0.69 40.05 -7.48
CA LEU A 298 -0.36 39.41 -6.23
C LEU A 298 0.92 38.57 -6.32
N ASP A 299 1.71 38.54 -7.39
CA ASP A 299 3.03 37.89 -7.34
C ASP A 299 4.01 38.69 -6.46
N TYR A 300 4.95 37.99 -5.82
CA TYR A 300 5.94 38.64 -4.97
C TYR A 300 6.94 39.45 -5.79
N LYS A 301 7.11 40.74 -5.43
CA LYS A 301 7.98 41.69 -6.15
C LYS A 301 9.25 42.08 -5.36
N GLY A 302 9.42 41.54 -4.15
CA GLY A 302 10.56 41.82 -3.30
C GLY A 302 11.81 41.02 -3.69
N PRO A 303 12.98 41.37 -3.14
CA PRO A 303 14.18 40.56 -3.31
C PRO A 303 13.93 39.16 -2.78
N ILE A 304 14.34 38.14 -3.55
CA ILE A 304 14.25 36.75 -3.12
C ILE A 304 15.24 36.58 -1.97
N VAL A 305 14.73 36.46 -0.74
CA VAL A 305 15.55 36.19 0.43
C VAL A 305 15.98 34.72 0.35
N GLY A 306 17.21 34.49 -0.09
CA GLY A 306 17.85 33.19 0.07
C GLY A 306 18.10 32.97 1.55
N ALA A 307 17.54 31.91 2.13
CA ALA A 307 18.17 31.33 3.31
C ALA A 307 19.54 30.86 2.83
N ASP A 308 20.59 31.40 3.44
CA ASP A 308 21.99 31.15 3.10
C ASP A 308 22.22 29.66 2.78
N ASP A 309 22.71 29.40 1.56
CA ASP A 309 23.27 28.10 1.17
C ASP A 309 24.39 27.66 2.14
N GLU A 310 24.92 28.59 2.96
CA GLU A 310 25.86 28.30 4.04
C GLU A 310 25.27 27.47 5.19
N GLU A 311 23.96 27.47 5.50
CA GLU A 311 23.43 26.67 6.63
C GLU A 311 23.25 25.19 6.25
N ALA A 312 22.87 24.93 4.98
CA ALA A 312 22.87 23.59 4.39
C ALA A 312 24.29 23.06 4.13
N GLU A 313 25.26 23.92 3.85
CA GLU A 313 26.69 23.55 3.78
C GLU A 313 27.36 23.45 5.16
N ARG A 314 26.95 24.24 6.17
CA ARG A 314 27.41 24.08 7.56
C ARG A 314 26.94 22.78 8.20
N LEU A 315 25.89 22.14 7.71
CA LEU A 315 25.50 20.77 8.08
C LEU A 315 26.29 19.70 7.31
N LYS A 316 26.98 20.05 6.22
CA LYS A 316 27.94 19.17 5.54
C LYS A 316 29.34 19.21 6.16
N GLN A 317 29.74 20.33 6.77
CA GLN A 317 31.09 20.50 7.30
C GLN A 317 31.43 19.55 8.46
N PRO A 318 30.57 19.30 9.47
CA PRO A 318 30.82 18.29 10.51
C PRO A 318 30.82 16.86 9.96
N LEU A 319 30.03 16.59 8.91
CA LEU A 319 29.95 15.27 8.27
C LEU A 319 31.19 14.99 7.41
N LEU A 320 31.69 15.97 6.66
CA LEU A 320 32.93 15.88 5.88
C LEU A 320 34.19 15.96 6.76
N THR A 321 34.13 16.65 7.90
CA THR A 321 35.22 16.65 8.89
C THR A 321 35.27 15.32 9.64
N ALA A 322 34.12 14.75 10.03
CA ALA A 322 34.06 13.40 10.61
C ALA A 322 34.45 12.29 9.62
N LEU A 323 34.13 12.44 8.33
CA LEU A 323 34.55 11.51 7.27
C LEU A 323 36.02 11.70 6.85
N SER A 324 36.61 12.89 7.00
CA SER A 324 38.03 13.12 6.73
C SER A 324 38.94 12.81 7.92
N GLU A 325 38.50 13.02 9.17
CA GLU A 325 39.24 12.57 10.36
C GLU A 325 39.23 11.03 10.48
N ALA A 326 38.15 10.36 10.08
CA ALA A 326 38.11 8.91 9.96
C ALA A 326 38.94 8.37 8.77
N ALA A 327 39.20 9.18 7.74
CA ALA A 327 40.00 8.81 6.57
C ALA A 327 41.49 9.20 6.68
N ILE A 328 41.86 10.13 7.56
CA ILE A 328 43.24 10.58 7.77
C ILE A 328 43.97 9.70 8.81
N ASP A 329 43.28 9.07 9.75
CA ASP A 329 43.91 8.08 10.67
C ASP A 329 44.16 6.72 9.99
N THR A 330 43.56 6.46 8.82
CA THR A 330 43.77 5.22 8.04
C THR A 330 44.80 5.34 6.90
N GLN A 331 45.32 6.54 6.60
CA GLN A 331 46.30 6.75 5.51
C GLN A 331 47.74 7.07 5.96
N GLN A 332 48.03 7.25 7.25
CA GLN A 332 49.41 7.50 7.73
C GLN A 332 50.15 6.30 8.34
N ARG A 333 49.61 5.07 8.30
CA ARG A 333 50.30 3.87 8.83
C ARG A 333 50.57 2.74 7.82
N HIS A 334 50.62 3.04 6.52
CA HIS A 334 51.12 2.10 5.52
C HIS A 334 52.12 2.74 4.56
N ARG A 335 53.33 2.98 5.05
CA ARG A 335 54.59 2.90 4.29
C ARG A 335 55.74 2.83 5.30
N LEU A 336 56.21 1.62 5.57
CA LEU A 336 57.63 1.22 5.57
C LEU A 336 57.76 -0.22 6.11
N CYS A 337 58.34 -1.08 5.25
CA CYS A 337 58.99 -2.37 5.52
C CYS A 337 58.15 -3.61 5.93
N SER A 338 58.01 -4.53 4.97
CA SER A 338 57.99 -6.00 5.13
C SER A 338 59.26 -6.49 5.89
N PRO A 339 59.33 -7.69 6.53
CA PRO A 339 58.84 -9.00 6.02
C PRO A 339 58.09 -9.92 7.04
N SER A 340 57.44 -10.97 6.50
CA SER A 340 56.80 -12.14 7.14
C SER A 340 57.74 -12.93 8.09
N PRO A 341 57.31 -13.89 8.98
CA PRO A 341 56.17 -14.87 8.98
C PRO A 341 55.56 -15.09 10.43
N PRO A 342 54.89 -16.20 10.87
CA PRO A 342 54.39 -17.42 10.22
C PRO A 342 52.90 -17.83 10.48
N GLN A 343 52.43 -18.68 9.58
CA GLN A 343 51.13 -19.35 9.38
C GLN A 343 50.42 -20.09 10.55
N LYS A 344 50.65 -19.77 11.83
CA LYS A 344 50.06 -20.54 12.95
C LYS A 344 48.92 -19.88 13.74
N GLU A 345 48.54 -18.63 13.45
CA GLU A 345 47.41 -17.98 14.16
C GLU A 345 46.08 -17.96 13.42
N LEU A 346 46.06 -18.25 12.11
CA LEU A 346 44.83 -18.29 11.31
C LEU A 346 43.89 -19.46 11.66
N GLN A 347 44.39 -20.50 12.35
CA GLN A 347 43.56 -21.62 12.82
C GLN A 347 42.85 -21.34 14.16
N ARG A 348 43.26 -20.31 14.92
CA ARG A 348 42.60 -19.95 16.18
C ARG A 348 41.44 -18.96 16.01
N LEU A 349 41.45 -18.16 14.94
CA LEU A 349 40.37 -17.20 14.64
C LEU A 349 39.12 -17.85 14.01
N TYR A 350 39.24 -19.08 13.48
CA TYR A 350 38.09 -19.83 12.96
C TYR A 350 37.21 -20.49 14.05
N LEU A 351 37.60 -20.42 15.32
CA LEU A 351 36.90 -21.02 16.46
C LEU A 351 36.13 -20.01 17.34
N LEU A 352 35.96 -18.75 16.88
CA LEU A 352 35.19 -17.71 17.59
C LEU A 352 33.96 -17.21 16.83
N GLN A 353 33.53 -17.87 15.75
CA GLN A 353 32.19 -17.69 15.18
C GLN A 353 31.16 -18.53 15.93
N SER A 354 30.87 -18.15 17.17
CA SER A 354 29.65 -18.56 17.86
C SER A 354 29.24 -17.46 18.83
N LYS A 355 28.61 -16.40 18.29
CA LYS A 355 27.72 -15.43 18.99
C LYS A 355 27.33 -14.26 18.06
N THR A 356 26.90 -14.55 16.83
CA THR A 356 26.02 -13.63 16.10
C THR A 356 24.60 -13.94 16.55
N LYS A 357 23.86 -12.94 17.06
CA LYS A 357 22.40 -13.08 17.19
C LYS A 357 21.88 -13.38 15.78
N PRO A 358 21.20 -14.52 15.53
CA PRO A 358 20.70 -14.80 14.20
C PRO A 358 19.64 -13.75 13.86
N LEU A 359 19.68 -13.23 12.62
CA LEU A 359 18.47 -12.66 12.04
C LEU A 359 17.39 -13.74 12.17
N HIS A 360 16.39 -13.53 13.02
CA HIS A 360 15.20 -14.36 13.05
C HIS A 360 14.39 -14.07 11.78
N CYS A 361 14.87 -14.59 10.65
CA CYS A 361 14.12 -14.65 9.41
C CYS A 361 13.27 -15.92 9.47
N LYS A 362 11.94 -15.82 9.60
CA LYS A 362 11.05 -17.00 9.52
C LYS A 362 11.16 -17.73 8.17
N ALA A 363 11.67 -17.06 7.13
CA ALA A 363 12.00 -17.70 5.85
C ALA A 363 13.31 -18.53 5.88
N SER A 364 14.06 -18.56 6.99
CA SER A 364 15.21 -19.46 7.11
C SER A 364 14.82 -20.95 7.16
N SER A 365 13.54 -21.25 7.46
CA SER A 365 12.97 -22.61 7.45
C SER A 365 12.14 -22.91 6.19
N THR A 366 11.93 -21.94 5.29
CA THR A 366 11.23 -22.19 4.02
C THR A 366 12.21 -22.74 3.00
N THR A 367 11.97 -23.96 2.52
CA THR A 367 12.75 -24.55 1.44
C THR A 367 12.51 -23.76 0.15
N PRO A 368 13.54 -23.22 -0.52
CA PRO A 368 13.40 -22.66 -1.86
C PRO A 368 12.76 -23.70 -2.80
N VAL A 369 11.98 -23.24 -3.78
CA VAL A 369 11.48 -24.13 -4.84
C VAL A 369 12.68 -24.85 -5.46
N GLU A 370 12.68 -26.20 -5.44
CA GLU A 370 13.81 -27.02 -5.87
C GLU A 370 14.34 -26.57 -7.25
N MET A 371 15.55 -26.00 -7.25
CA MET A 371 16.29 -25.70 -8.47
C MET A 371 16.90 -27.01 -8.97
N VAL A 372 16.53 -27.41 -10.19
CA VAL A 372 17.16 -28.53 -10.89
C VAL A 372 18.57 -28.06 -11.31
N GLU A 373 19.60 -28.74 -10.83
CA GLU A 373 21.01 -28.40 -11.13
C GLU A 373 21.29 -28.42 -12.64
N GLU A 374 21.90 -27.34 -13.16
CA GLU A 374 22.37 -27.25 -14.55
C GLU A 374 23.90 -27.25 -14.65
N ASN A 375 24.38 -27.94 -15.68
CA ASN A 375 25.77 -28.26 -16.01
C ASN A 375 26.63 -26.99 -16.29
N PRO A 376 27.83 -26.81 -15.68
CA PRO A 376 28.48 -25.50 -15.52
C PRO A 376 29.33 -24.97 -16.70
N ASN A 377 28.98 -25.19 -17.97
CA ASN A 377 29.82 -24.71 -19.09
C ASN A 377 29.12 -23.77 -20.10
N LYS A 378 29.66 -22.54 -20.16
CA LYS A 378 29.46 -21.44 -21.14
C LYS A 378 28.12 -20.68 -21.12
N VAL A 379 28.12 -19.56 -20.39
CA VAL A 379 27.06 -18.56 -20.34
C VAL A 379 27.06 -17.70 -21.63
N LYS A 380 26.05 -17.90 -22.49
CA LYS A 380 25.58 -16.90 -23.48
C LYS A 380 24.24 -16.34 -23.00
N GLY A 381 23.78 -15.20 -23.53
CA GLY A 381 22.51 -14.57 -23.13
C GLY A 381 21.24 -15.43 -23.18
N ASP A 382 21.27 -16.68 -23.68
CA ASP A 382 20.15 -17.64 -23.60
C ASP A 382 20.34 -18.70 -22.50
N SER A 383 21.49 -18.69 -21.82
CA SER A 383 21.97 -19.72 -20.88
C SER A 383 21.08 -19.98 -19.67
N PHE A 384 20.22 -19.03 -19.31
CA PHE A 384 19.24 -19.15 -18.21
C PHE A 384 17.97 -19.91 -18.60
N ILE A 385 17.71 -20.10 -19.90
CA ILE A 385 16.63 -20.98 -20.36
C ILE A 385 17.23 -22.39 -20.46
N ARG A 386 16.68 -23.36 -19.71
CA ARG A 386 17.21 -24.73 -19.69
C ARG A 386 17.44 -25.26 -21.11
N LEU A 387 18.59 -25.88 -21.38
CA LEU A 387 19.03 -26.23 -22.75
C LEU A 387 18.00 -27.06 -23.54
N HIS A 388 17.24 -27.92 -22.84
CA HIS A 388 16.17 -28.71 -23.45
C HIS A 388 14.91 -27.88 -23.76
N LEU A 389 14.58 -26.86 -22.96
CA LEU A 389 13.44 -25.95 -23.19
C LEU A 389 13.62 -25.11 -24.47
N ARG A 390 14.86 -24.88 -24.92
CA ARG A 390 15.16 -24.16 -26.17
C ARG A 390 14.86 -24.95 -27.44
N LYS A 391 14.80 -26.28 -27.34
CA LYS A 391 14.48 -27.18 -28.46
C LYS A 391 13.00 -27.58 -28.49
N LEU A 392 12.24 -27.21 -27.47
CA LEU A 392 10.81 -27.49 -27.41
C LEU A 392 10.07 -26.40 -28.19
N SER A 393 9.28 -26.81 -29.18
CA SER A 393 8.15 -25.98 -29.63
C SER A 393 7.28 -25.71 -28.40
N PRO A 394 6.94 -24.44 -28.07
CA PRO A 394 6.18 -24.11 -26.87
C PRO A 394 4.94 -24.99 -26.70
N TYR A 395 4.72 -25.46 -25.47
CA TYR A 395 3.58 -26.30 -25.08
C TYR A 395 2.22 -25.59 -25.17
N GLN A 396 2.17 -24.30 -25.50
CA GLN A 396 0.96 -23.50 -25.67
C GLN A 396 1.11 -22.52 -26.86
N PRO A 397 0.00 -22.10 -27.50
CA PRO A 397 0.02 -21.61 -28.88
C PRO A 397 0.73 -20.27 -29.03
N ILE A 398 1.10 -20.03 -30.29
CA ILE A 398 1.64 -18.79 -30.86
C ILE A 398 1.00 -17.59 -30.16
N LEU A 399 1.82 -16.78 -29.48
CA LEU A 399 1.46 -15.46 -28.95
C LEU A 399 0.49 -14.81 -29.96
N PRO A 400 -0.73 -14.39 -29.57
CA PRO A 400 -1.69 -13.84 -30.52
C PRO A 400 -0.99 -12.78 -31.38
N PHE A 401 -1.27 -12.73 -32.68
CA PHE A 401 -0.61 -11.81 -33.59
C PHE A 401 -0.72 -10.37 -33.07
N GLU A 402 -1.90 -10.02 -32.53
CA GLU A 402 -2.19 -8.72 -31.94
C GLU A 402 -1.33 -8.42 -30.71
N VAL A 403 -0.98 -9.43 -29.90
CA VAL A 403 -0.08 -9.27 -28.76
C VAL A 403 1.37 -9.04 -29.25
N GLY A 404 1.80 -9.79 -30.27
CA GLY A 404 3.11 -9.58 -30.90
C GLY A 404 3.24 -8.19 -31.54
N GLU A 405 2.20 -7.76 -32.26
CA GLU A 405 2.11 -6.42 -32.84
C GLU A 405 2.10 -5.34 -31.76
N ALA A 406 1.29 -5.50 -30.71
CA ALA A 406 1.19 -4.54 -29.62
C ALA A 406 2.51 -4.39 -28.84
N LEU A 407 3.24 -5.49 -28.62
CA LEU A 407 4.59 -5.45 -28.05
C LEU A 407 5.59 -4.76 -28.99
N GLY A 408 5.53 -5.06 -30.30
CA GLY A 408 6.41 -4.44 -31.30
C GLY A 408 6.15 -2.95 -31.51
N ALA A 409 4.90 -2.51 -31.33
CA ALA A 409 4.46 -1.12 -31.45
C ALA A 409 4.39 -0.37 -30.10
N MET A 410 4.85 -1.00 -29.01
CA MET A 410 4.77 -0.43 -27.66
C MET A 410 5.49 0.91 -27.60
N LYS A 411 4.76 1.96 -27.18
CA LYS A 411 5.30 3.30 -27.00
C LYS A 411 5.74 3.50 -25.55
N PHE A 412 6.87 4.18 -25.39
CA PHE A 412 7.36 4.66 -24.10
C PHE A 412 7.61 3.60 -23.00
N PRO A 413 8.28 2.47 -23.29
CA PRO A 413 8.58 1.46 -22.27
C PRO A 413 9.49 1.97 -21.13
N TYR A 414 10.11 3.14 -21.31
CA TYR A 414 10.95 3.82 -20.32
C TYR A 414 10.15 4.73 -19.36
N ILE A 415 8.84 4.87 -19.55
CA ILE A 415 7.94 5.63 -18.65
C ILE A 415 7.23 4.64 -17.72
N TYR A 416 7.08 5.02 -16.45
CA TYR A 416 6.34 4.21 -15.48
C TYR A 416 4.90 3.89 -15.94
N PRO A 417 4.38 2.68 -15.67
CA PRO A 417 3.01 2.30 -16.00
C PRO A 417 1.99 3.10 -15.17
N ASP A 418 0.75 3.12 -15.65
CA ASP A 418 -0.36 3.73 -14.90
C ASP A 418 -0.56 2.98 -13.57
N PRO A 419 -0.38 3.63 -12.40
CA PRO A 419 -0.40 2.92 -11.13
C PRO A 419 -1.76 2.35 -10.75
N GLU A 420 -2.82 2.86 -11.38
CA GLU A 420 -4.19 2.38 -11.25
C GLU A 420 -4.58 1.33 -12.31
N SER A 421 -3.68 1.05 -13.26
CA SER A 421 -3.91 0.15 -14.39
C SER A 421 -5.25 0.41 -15.10
N ARG A 422 -5.67 1.68 -15.24
CA ARG A 422 -7.04 2.05 -15.66
C ARG A 422 -7.43 1.44 -16.98
N ARG A 423 -6.52 1.46 -17.95
CA ARG A 423 -6.77 0.87 -19.28
C ARG A 423 -6.97 -0.64 -19.20
N LEU A 424 -6.16 -1.35 -18.42
CA LEU A 424 -6.31 -2.79 -18.21
C LEU A 424 -7.59 -3.11 -17.43
N ARG A 425 -7.90 -2.36 -16.36
CA ARG A 425 -9.14 -2.55 -15.59
C ARG A 425 -10.38 -2.29 -16.44
N ALA A 426 -10.36 -1.29 -17.31
CA ALA A 426 -11.45 -1.03 -18.24
C ALA A 426 -11.65 -2.18 -19.24
N ALA A 427 -10.56 -2.73 -19.80
CA ALA A 427 -10.62 -3.89 -20.68
C ALA A 427 -11.14 -5.15 -19.96
N LEU A 428 -10.67 -5.37 -18.73
CA LEU A 428 -11.14 -6.46 -17.87
C LEU A 428 -12.61 -6.32 -17.50
N ALA A 429 -13.08 -5.09 -17.23
CA ALA A 429 -14.47 -4.82 -16.95
C ALA A 429 -15.36 -5.16 -18.16
N ALA A 430 -14.92 -4.79 -19.36
CA ALA A 430 -15.61 -5.15 -20.60
C ALA A 430 -15.64 -6.67 -20.86
N ASP A 431 -14.54 -7.39 -20.59
CA ASP A 431 -14.47 -8.87 -20.78
C ASP A 431 -15.29 -9.64 -19.74
N SER A 432 -15.23 -9.21 -18.47
CA SER A 432 -15.86 -9.94 -17.36
C SER A 432 -17.31 -9.54 -17.08
N GLY A 433 -17.75 -8.37 -17.56
CA GLY A 433 -19.05 -7.78 -17.20
C GLY A 433 -19.11 -7.23 -15.76
N LEU A 434 -17.98 -7.20 -15.05
CA LEU A 434 -17.87 -6.65 -13.70
C LEU A 434 -17.36 -5.20 -13.76
N ASP A 435 -17.89 -4.33 -12.88
CA ASP A 435 -17.45 -2.93 -12.87
C ASP A 435 -15.97 -2.83 -12.46
N ALA A 436 -15.22 -1.90 -13.08
CA ALA A 436 -13.78 -1.75 -12.89
C ALA A 436 -13.39 -1.49 -11.42
N ASP A 437 -14.30 -0.95 -10.61
CA ASP A 437 -14.10 -0.67 -9.19
C ASP A 437 -14.01 -1.93 -8.32
N TYR A 438 -14.50 -3.07 -8.81
CA TYR A 438 -14.35 -4.38 -8.17
C TYR A 438 -13.09 -5.12 -8.64
N ILE A 439 -12.36 -4.58 -9.63
CA ILE A 439 -11.22 -5.27 -10.26
C ILE A 439 -9.90 -4.64 -9.83
N LEU A 440 -8.93 -5.48 -9.47
CA LEU A 440 -7.55 -5.06 -9.23
C LEU A 440 -6.58 -5.92 -10.03
N ALA A 441 -5.63 -5.29 -10.70
CA ALA A 441 -4.60 -5.96 -11.50
C ALA A 441 -3.33 -6.24 -10.68
N GLY A 442 -2.70 -7.38 -10.95
CA GLY A 442 -1.50 -7.86 -10.28
C GLY A 442 -0.45 -8.43 -11.23
N CYS A 443 0.77 -8.56 -10.73
CA CYS A 443 1.92 -9.20 -11.35
C CYS A 443 1.74 -10.75 -11.35
N GLY A 444 0.69 -11.20 -12.02
CA GLY A 444 0.13 -12.55 -11.86
C GLY A 444 -0.83 -12.63 -10.66
N ALA A 445 -1.52 -13.76 -10.55
CA ALA A 445 -2.38 -14.02 -9.38
C ALA A 445 -1.55 -14.25 -8.10
N ASP A 446 -0.31 -14.73 -8.24
CA ASP A 446 0.60 -14.97 -7.10
C ASP A 446 0.89 -13.69 -6.30
N GLU A 447 1.07 -12.54 -6.96
CA GLU A 447 1.22 -11.26 -6.23
C GLU A 447 -0.04 -10.94 -5.42
N LEU A 448 -1.23 -11.22 -5.97
CA LEU A 448 -2.48 -10.95 -5.29
C LEU A 448 -2.68 -11.90 -4.10
N ILE A 449 -2.28 -13.17 -4.20
CA ILE A 449 -2.28 -14.12 -3.08
C ILE A 449 -1.45 -13.57 -1.92
N ASP A 450 -0.19 -13.20 -2.17
CA ASP A 450 0.70 -12.64 -1.16
C ASP A 450 0.17 -11.31 -0.62
N LEU A 451 -0.34 -10.42 -1.49
CA LEU A 451 -0.88 -9.13 -1.08
C LEU A 451 -2.11 -9.27 -0.18
N ILE A 452 -3.02 -10.21 -0.48
CA ILE A 452 -4.18 -10.52 0.35
C ILE A 452 -3.73 -11.00 1.73
N MET A 453 -2.77 -11.93 1.78
CA MET A 453 -2.22 -12.42 3.04
C MET A 453 -1.59 -11.27 3.86
N ARG A 454 -0.79 -10.41 3.24
CA ARG A 454 -0.18 -9.24 3.90
C ARG A 454 -1.19 -8.25 4.46
N CYS A 455 -2.36 -8.11 3.83
CA CYS A 455 -3.40 -7.18 4.27
C CYS A 455 -4.26 -7.72 5.40
N VAL A 456 -4.38 -9.05 5.52
CA VAL A 456 -5.36 -9.71 6.39
C VAL A 456 -4.71 -10.42 7.59
N LEU A 457 -3.48 -10.92 7.41
CA LEU A 457 -2.78 -11.73 8.41
C LEU A 457 -1.74 -10.94 9.18
N ASP A 458 -1.75 -11.12 10.49
CA ASP A 458 -0.66 -10.85 11.39
C ASP A 458 0.19 -12.13 11.60
N PRO A 459 1.49 -12.02 11.91
CA PRO A 459 2.29 -13.19 12.23
C PRO A 459 1.68 -14.03 13.36
N GLY A 460 1.47 -15.31 13.11
CA GLY A 460 0.82 -16.24 14.04
C GLY A 460 -0.66 -16.50 13.75
N ASP A 461 -1.30 -15.69 12.91
CA ASP A 461 -2.63 -16.00 12.39
C ASP A 461 -2.62 -17.28 11.56
N LYS A 462 -3.80 -17.85 11.35
CA LYS A 462 -3.99 -19.09 10.61
C LYS A 462 -4.70 -18.84 9.29
N ILE A 463 -4.26 -19.55 8.25
CA ILE A 463 -5.06 -19.81 7.06
C ILE A 463 -5.57 -21.26 7.07
N LEU A 464 -6.60 -21.53 6.29
CA LEU A 464 -7.08 -22.88 6.00
C LEU A 464 -6.76 -23.24 4.56
N ASP A 465 -6.19 -24.42 4.36
CA ASP A 465 -5.89 -24.99 3.05
C ASP A 465 -6.49 -26.40 2.90
N CYS A 466 -6.84 -26.78 1.66
CA CYS A 466 -7.53 -28.04 1.34
C CYS A 466 -6.67 -28.95 0.44
N PRO A 467 -5.61 -29.59 0.96
CA PRO A 467 -4.70 -30.39 0.15
C PRO A 467 -5.35 -31.69 -0.38
N PRO A 468 -4.95 -32.18 -1.56
CA PRO A 468 -3.97 -31.56 -2.45
C PRO A 468 -4.57 -30.35 -3.19
N THR A 469 -3.83 -29.25 -3.19
CA THR A 469 -4.14 -28.04 -3.96
C THR A 469 -2.86 -27.29 -4.32
N PHE A 470 -2.94 -26.03 -4.71
CA PHE A 470 -1.80 -25.23 -5.14
C PHE A 470 -0.87 -24.88 -3.96
N THR A 471 0.37 -25.35 -4.04
CA THR A 471 1.36 -25.28 -2.93
C THR A 471 1.80 -23.87 -2.56
N MET A 472 1.51 -22.86 -3.38
CA MET A 472 1.92 -21.48 -3.08
C MET A 472 1.15 -20.90 -1.90
N TYR A 473 -0.08 -21.35 -1.63
CA TYR A 473 -0.83 -20.84 -0.47
C TYR A 473 -0.10 -21.15 0.85
N GLU A 474 0.38 -22.39 1.03
CA GLU A 474 1.18 -22.77 2.19
C GLU A 474 2.53 -22.04 2.24
N PHE A 475 3.18 -21.88 1.08
CA PHE A 475 4.46 -21.17 0.99
C PHE A 475 4.32 -19.69 1.38
N ASP A 476 3.36 -18.98 0.79
CA ASP A 476 3.14 -17.55 1.05
C ASP A 476 2.63 -17.32 2.48
N ALA A 477 1.86 -18.25 3.05
CA ALA A 477 1.49 -18.21 4.47
C ALA A 477 2.72 -18.24 5.37
N ALA A 478 3.68 -19.12 5.08
CA ALA A 478 4.95 -19.20 5.82
C ALA A 478 5.79 -17.92 5.68
N VAL A 479 5.86 -17.35 4.47
CA VAL A 479 6.53 -16.06 4.20
C VAL A 479 5.90 -14.92 5.02
N ASN A 480 4.57 -14.92 5.16
CA ASN A 480 3.82 -13.96 5.97
C ASN A 480 3.82 -14.30 7.47
N GLY A 481 4.50 -15.39 7.88
CA GLY A 481 4.61 -15.81 9.27
C GLY A 481 3.30 -16.35 9.86
N ALA A 482 2.35 -16.73 9.01
CA ALA A 482 1.10 -17.39 9.35
C ALA A 482 1.26 -18.91 9.46
N LEU A 483 0.31 -19.54 10.14
CA LEU A 483 0.18 -20.98 10.30
C LEU A 483 -0.85 -21.53 9.31
N VAL A 484 -0.72 -22.80 8.95
CA VAL A 484 -1.63 -23.45 7.99
C VAL A 484 -2.40 -24.58 8.68
N ILE A 485 -3.72 -24.45 8.71
CA ILE A 485 -4.64 -25.52 9.07
C ILE A 485 -4.98 -26.29 7.80
N LYS A 486 -4.66 -27.59 7.78
CA LYS A 486 -4.89 -28.45 6.61
C LYS A 486 -6.14 -29.28 6.84
N VAL A 487 -7.14 -29.15 5.97
CA VAL A 487 -8.29 -30.04 5.89
C VAL A 487 -8.21 -30.79 4.56
N PRO A 488 -7.61 -31.99 4.52
CA PRO A 488 -7.44 -32.71 3.26
C PRO A 488 -8.77 -32.97 2.57
N ARG A 489 -8.76 -32.84 1.24
CA ARG A 489 -9.85 -33.28 0.36
C ARG A 489 -10.13 -34.76 0.56
N ARG A 490 -11.33 -35.17 0.19
CA ARG A 490 -11.72 -36.58 0.16
C ARG A 490 -10.92 -37.33 -0.90
N VAL A 491 -11.03 -38.67 -0.89
CA VAL A 491 -10.32 -39.56 -1.84
C VAL A 491 -10.71 -39.29 -3.30
N ASP A 492 -11.90 -38.76 -3.53
CA ASP A 492 -12.40 -38.33 -4.85
C ASP A 492 -12.05 -36.86 -5.18
N PHE A 493 -11.19 -36.22 -4.40
CA PHE A 493 -10.79 -34.81 -4.48
C PHE A 493 -11.87 -33.77 -4.16
N SER A 494 -13.08 -34.19 -3.75
CA SER A 494 -14.11 -33.26 -3.27
C SER A 494 -13.72 -32.64 -1.92
N LEU A 495 -14.32 -31.48 -1.60
CA LEU A 495 -14.11 -30.82 -0.32
C LEU A 495 -14.82 -31.57 0.81
N ASP A 496 -14.22 -31.57 2.00
CA ASP A 496 -14.88 -32.03 3.22
C ASP A 496 -15.51 -30.84 3.97
N VAL A 497 -16.61 -30.31 3.43
CA VAL A 497 -17.28 -29.10 3.96
C VAL A 497 -17.60 -29.20 5.46
N PRO A 498 -18.12 -30.34 5.99
CA PRO A 498 -18.31 -30.49 7.44
C PRO A 498 -17.02 -30.32 8.25
N ARG A 499 -15.90 -30.90 7.80
CA ARG A 499 -14.60 -30.73 8.49
C ARG A 499 -14.02 -29.34 8.32
N ILE A 500 -14.26 -28.68 7.18
CA ILE A 500 -13.88 -27.28 6.98
C ILE A 500 -14.63 -26.43 8.00
N ALA A 501 -15.95 -26.60 8.15
CA ALA A 501 -16.75 -25.87 9.12
C ALA A 501 -16.27 -26.12 10.57
N GLU A 502 -15.97 -27.38 10.92
CA GLU A 502 -15.38 -27.73 12.22
C GLU A 502 -14.05 -26.99 12.47
N ALA A 503 -13.12 -27.06 11.50
CA ALA A 503 -11.84 -26.37 11.60
C ALA A 503 -11.99 -24.85 11.69
N VAL A 504 -12.92 -24.25 10.94
CA VAL A 504 -13.18 -22.80 11.04
C VAL A 504 -13.68 -22.43 12.43
N ASN A 505 -14.58 -23.21 13.01
CA ASN A 505 -15.13 -22.96 14.35
C ASN A 505 -14.09 -23.15 15.47
N LEU A 506 -13.24 -24.18 15.37
CA LEU A 506 -12.24 -24.50 16.38
C LEU A 506 -11.00 -23.60 16.30
N ASP A 507 -10.43 -23.47 15.11
CA ASP A 507 -9.13 -22.83 14.92
C ASP A 507 -9.22 -21.36 14.57
N LYS A 508 -10.38 -20.89 14.10
CA LYS A 508 -10.65 -19.52 13.64
C LYS A 508 -9.62 -18.97 12.65
N PRO A 509 -9.31 -19.70 11.54
CA PRO A 509 -8.46 -19.16 10.49
C PRO A 509 -9.11 -17.94 9.83
N LYS A 510 -8.29 -16.96 9.47
CA LYS A 510 -8.77 -15.70 8.87
C LYS A 510 -9.10 -15.86 7.39
N ILE A 511 -8.41 -16.75 6.68
CA ILE A 511 -8.53 -16.95 5.22
C ILE A 511 -8.62 -18.43 4.91
N ILE A 512 -9.48 -18.81 3.95
CA ILE A 512 -9.45 -20.10 3.27
C ILE A 512 -9.13 -19.89 1.79
N PHE A 513 -8.15 -20.63 1.28
CA PHE A 513 -7.88 -20.68 -0.16
C PHE A 513 -8.58 -21.88 -0.78
N LEU A 514 -9.33 -21.62 -1.85
CA LEU A 514 -10.04 -22.64 -2.62
C LEU A 514 -9.70 -22.45 -4.09
N THR A 515 -9.24 -23.50 -4.77
CA THR A 515 -9.01 -23.45 -6.23
C THR A 515 -10.11 -24.21 -6.96
N SER A 516 -10.71 -23.60 -7.99
CA SER A 516 -11.74 -24.22 -8.82
C SER A 516 -11.70 -23.67 -10.25
N PRO A 517 -11.34 -24.47 -11.27
CA PRO A 517 -10.89 -25.87 -11.20
C PRO A 517 -9.61 -26.06 -10.36
N ASN A 518 -9.57 -27.10 -9.53
CA ASN A 518 -8.48 -27.35 -8.60
C ASN A 518 -7.19 -27.74 -9.33
N ASN A 519 -6.07 -27.22 -8.86
CA ASN A 519 -4.75 -27.70 -9.23
C ASN A 519 -4.22 -28.56 -8.07
N PRO A 520 -4.09 -29.89 -8.21
CA PRO A 520 -3.66 -30.52 -9.46
C PRO A 520 -4.61 -31.51 -10.13
N ASP A 521 -5.75 -31.86 -9.54
CA ASP A 521 -6.65 -32.91 -10.07
C ASP A 521 -7.63 -32.41 -11.14
N GLY A 522 -7.95 -31.12 -11.17
CA GLY A 522 -8.84 -30.52 -12.17
C GLY A 522 -10.33 -30.54 -11.80
N SER A 523 -10.71 -30.98 -10.60
CA SER A 523 -12.10 -30.94 -10.12
C SER A 523 -12.62 -29.51 -9.93
N VAL A 524 -13.94 -29.35 -9.92
CA VAL A 524 -14.61 -28.07 -9.67
C VAL A 524 -15.36 -28.11 -8.35
N ILE A 525 -15.48 -26.95 -7.70
CA ILE A 525 -16.33 -26.79 -6.52
C ILE A 525 -17.74 -26.43 -7.02
N ASN A 526 -18.76 -27.15 -6.52
CA ASN A 526 -20.15 -26.83 -6.84
C ASN A 526 -20.63 -25.62 -6.01
N ASP A 527 -21.73 -25.01 -6.43
CA ASP A 527 -22.22 -23.78 -5.82
C ASP A 527 -22.75 -24.00 -4.39
N GLU A 528 -23.34 -25.16 -4.10
CA GLU A 528 -23.86 -25.50 -2.76
C GLU A 528 -22.74 -25.55 -1.72
N ASP A 529 -21.64 -26.23 -2.03
CA ASP A 529 -20.46 -26.33 -1.17
C ASP A 529 -19.79 -24.97 -0.98
N LEU A 530 -19.65 -24.18 -2.06
CA LEU A 530 -19.05 -22.85 -1.98
C LEU A 530 -19.92 -21.90 -1.13
N LEU A 531 -21.23 -21.92 -1.30
CA LEU A 531 -22.17 -21.13 -0.50
C LEU A 531 -22.15 -21.56 0.98
N ALA A 532 -22.06 -22.86 1.26
CA ALA A 532 -21.93 -23.36 2.63
C ALA A 532 -20.64 -22.83 3.30
N ILE A 533 -19.52 -22.77 2.59
CA ILE A 533 -18.27 -22.20 3.10
C ILE A 533 -18.36 -20.68 3.25
N LEU A 534 -18.98 -19.97 2.31
CA LEU A 534 -19.19 -18.51 2.39
C LEU A 534 -20.04 -18.08 3.58
N ASN A 535 -20.90 -18.97 4.10
CA ASN A 535 -21.68 -18.72 5.32
C ASN A 535 -20.86 -18.86 6.62
N LEU A 536 -19.61 -19.33 6.54
CA LEU A 536 -18.71 -19.39 7.69
C LEU A 536 -18.02 -18.03 7.91
N PRO A 537 -17.59 -17.71 9.15
CA PRO A 537 -16.94 -16.44 9.47
C PRO A 537 -15.46 -16.43 9.04
N ILE A 538 -15.21 -16.59 7.73
CA ILE A 538 -13.89 -16.68 7.13
C ILE A 538 -13.84 -15.91 5.79
N LEU A 539 -12.69 -15.33 5.46
CA LEU A 539 -12.45 -14.77 4.12
C LEU A 539 -12.17 -15.91 3.14
N VAL A 540 -12.97 -16.02 2.08
CA VAL A 540 -12.80 -17.01 1.03
C VAL A 540 -12.04 -16.38 -0.14
N VAL A 541 -10.88 -16.96 -0.48
CA VAL A 541 -10.15 -16.62 -1.71
C VAL A 541 -10.33 -17.76 -2.70
N LEU A 542 -11.17 -17.54 -3.71
CA LEU A 542 -11.44 -18.47 -4.78
C LEU A 542 -10.48 -18.22 -5.96
N ASP A 543 -9.53 -19.12 -6.17
CA ASP A 543 -8.62 -19.10 -7.29
C ASP A 543 -9.24 -19.79 -8.51
N GLU A 544 -9.59 -18.97 -9.51
CA GLU A 544 -10.17 -19.36 -10.79
C GLU A 544 -9.13 -19.30 -11.93
N ALA A 545 -7.85 -19.58 -11.67
CA ALA A 545 -6.79 -19.53 -12.69
C ALA A 545 -7.02 -20.43 -13.93
N TYR A 546 -7.95 -21.38 -13.85
CA TYR A 546 -8.27 -22.35 -14.90
C TYR A 546 -9.74 -22.33 -15.33
N ILE A 547 -10.55 -21.38 -14.84
CA ILE A 547 -12.00 -21.40 -15.02
C ILE A 547 -12.42 -21.41 -16.48
N GLU A 548 -11.63 -20.80 -17.36
CA GLU A 548 -12.00 -20.71 -18.76
C GLU A 548 -12.00 -22.07 -19.47
N PHE A 549 -11.29 -23.08 -18.96
CA PHE A 549 -11.29 -24.43 -19.55
C PHE A 549 -12.44 -25.32 -19.05
N SER A 550 -13.22 -24.85 -18.08
CA SER A 550 -14.24 -25.65 -17.42
C SER A 550 -15.59 -25.67 -18.16
N GLY A 551 -15.85 -24.65 -18.97
CA GLY A 551 -17.18 -24.39 -19.53
C GLY A 551 -18.19 -23.80 -18.52
N LEU A 552 -17.79 -23.61 -17.27
CA LEU A 552 -18.59 -22.96 -16.24
C LEU A 552 -18.42 -21.44 -16.28
N ASN A 553 -19.43 -20.74 -15.78
CA ASN A 553 -19.31 -19.31 -15.52
C ASN A 553 -18.41 -19.07 -14.30
N SER A 554 -17.61 -18.02 -14.39
CA SER A 554 -16.78 -17.56 -13.27
C SER A 554 -17.64 -16.91 -12.20
N ARG A 555 -17.25 -17.04 -10.93
CA ARG A 555 -17.95 -16.41 -9.80
C ARG A 555 -17.49 -14.99 -9.48
N MET A 556 -16.75 -14.33 -10.37
CA MET A 556 -16.31 -12.94 -10.17
C MET A 556 -17.45 -11.97 -9.82
N ASP A 557 -18.66 -12.14 -10.35
CA ASP A 557 -19.80 -11.27 -10.06
C ASP A 557 -20.37 -11.48 -8.64
N TRP A 558 -20.07 -12.60 -7.99
CA TRP A 558 -20.56 -12.93 -6.65
C TRP A 558 -19.96 -12.01 -5.58
N VAL A 559 -18.81 -11.37 -5.83
CA VAL A 559 -18.21 -10.40 -4.90
C VAL A 559 -19.10 -9.19 -4.65
N LYS A 560 -20.10 -8.92 -5.52
CA LYS A 560 -21.12 -7.90 -5.31
C LYS A 560 -22.12 -8.24 -4.19
N ARG A 561 -22.25 -9.53 -3.86
CA ARG A 561 -23.22 -10.06 -2.88
C ARG A 561 -22.57 -10.74 -1.68
N HIS A 562 -21.26 -11.02 -1.74
CA HIS A 562 -20.51 -11.69 -0.67
C HIS A 562 -19.29 -10.84 -0.27
N GLU A 563 -19.39 -10.16 0.87
CA GLU A 563 -18.33 -9.27 1.38
C GLU A 563 -17.06 -10.01 1.85
N ASN A 564 -17.14 -11.34 2.00
CA ASN A 564 -16.03 -12.22 2.37
C ASN A 564 -15.55 -13.10 1.20
N LEU A 565 -15.84 -12.75 -0.06
CA LEU A 565 -15.36 -13.49 -1.22
C LEU A 565 -14.39 -12.66 -2.06
N ILE A 566 -13.21 -13.19 -2.34
CA ILE A 566 -12.30 -12.68 -3.36
C ILE A 566 -12.16 -13.73 -4.45
N VAL A 567 -12.16 -13.34 -5.72
CA VAL A 567 -11.97 -14.25 -6.86
C VAL A 567 -10.72 -13.87 -7.64
N LEU A 568 -9.78 -14.79 -7.84
CA LEU A 568 -8.53 -14.55 -8.56
C LEU A 568 -8.54 -15.16 -9.96
N ARG A 569 -7.91 -14.46 -10.91
CA ARG A 569 -7.82 -14.83 -12.33
C ARG A 569 -6.42 -14.55 -12.88
N THR A 570 -6.08 -15.14 -14.02
CA THR A 570 -4.76 -14.94 -14.62
C THR A 570 -4.75 -14.97 -16.15
N PHE A 571 -3.84 -14.21 -16.74
CA PHE A 571 -3.52 -14.32 -18.17
C PHE A 571 -2.49 -15.42 -18.47
N SER A 572 -1.97 -16.10 -17.44
CA SER A 572 -0.89 -17.09 -17.60
C SER A 572 -1.33 -18.37 -18.30
N LYS A 573 -2.63 -18.65 -18.37
CA LYS A 573 -3.16 -19.90 -18.94
C LYS A 573 -3.84 -19.64 -20.28
N ARG A 574 -5.14 -19.32 -20.31
CA ARG A 574 -5.92 -19.13 -21.56
C ARG A 574 -5.23 -18.17 -22.54
N ALA A 575 -4.72 -17.04 -22.06
CA ALA A 575 -4.12 -16.01 -22.91
C ALA A 575 -2.64 -16.28 -23.28
N GLY A 576 -2.01 -17.32 -22.73
CA GLY A 576 -0.62 -17.67 -23.06
C GLY A 576 0.43 -16.66 -22.57
N LEU A 577 0.09 -15.75 -21.65
CA LEU A 577 0.96 -14.66 -21.21
C LEU A 577 1.73 -15.01 -19.92
N ALA A 578 2.05 -16.29 -19.71
CA ALA A 578 2.70 -16.76 -18.48
C ALA A 578 4.01 -16.03 -18.19
N GLY A 579 4.82 -15.74 -19.21
CA GLY A 579 6.10 -15.03 -19.05
C GLY A 579 5.98 -13.53 -18.72
N LEU A 580 4.81 -12.92 -18.98
CA LEU A 580 4.60 -11.48 -18.77
C LEU A 580 4.10 -11.13 -17.37
N ARG A 581 3.73 -12.14 -16.57
CA ARG A 581 3.30 -11.99 -15.18
C ARG A 581 2.17 -10.97 -15.04
N VAL A 582 1.00 -11.27 -15.62
CA VAL A 582 -0.21 -10.46 -15.46
C VAL A 582 -1.39 -11.30 -14.99
N GLY A 583 -2.08 -10.80 -13.98
CA GLY A 583 -3.26 -11.39 -13.38
C GLY A 583 -4.16 -10.30 -12.81
N TYR A 584 -5.30 -10.71 -12.28
CA TYR A 584 -6.28 -9.80 -11.70
C TYR A 584 -7.16 -10.52 -10.70
N GLY A 585 -7.87 -9.78 -9.88
CA GLY A 585 -8.88 -10.33 -8.98
C GLY A 585 -10.12 -9.45 -8.92
N ALA A 586 -11.26 -10.08 -8.61
CA ALA A 586 -12.49 -9.43 -8.20
C ALA A 586 -12.56 -9.39 -6.67
N PHE A 587 -12.90 -8.23 -6.12
CA PHE A 587 -12.94 -7.97 -4.69
C PHE A 587 -14.20 -7.20 -4.34
N PRO A 588 -14.82 -7.44 -3.18
CA PRO A 588 -15.92 -6.61 -2.70
C PRO A 588 -15.37 -5.21 -2.38
N LEU A 589 -16.19 -4.18 -2.57
CA LEU A 589 -15.76 -2.78 -2.38
C LEU A 589 -15.26 -2.51 -0.96
N SER A 590 -15.81 -3.22 0.04
CA SER A 590 -15.38 -3.15 1.43
C SER A 590 -13.91 -3.57 1.63
N LEU A 591 -13.42 -4.54 0.85
CA LEU A 591 -12.05 -5.07 0.96
C LEU A 591 -11.08 -4.40 -0.03
N ILE A 592 -11.50 -4.13 -1.27
CA ILE A 592 -10.60 -3.70 -2.34
C ILE A 592 -9.86 -2.40 -2.00
N GLN A 593 -10.49 -1.50 -1.25
CA GLN A 593 -9.88 -0.24 -0.81
C GLN A 593 -8.64 -0.44 0.07
N TYR A 594 -8.56 -1.52 0.84
CA TYR A 594 -7.39 -1.84 1.66
C TYR A 594 -6.29 -2.45 0.80
N ILE A 595 -6.66 -3.32 -0.14
CA ILE A 595 -5.72 -3.89 -1.12
C ILE A 595 -5.10 -2.79 -1.97
N TRP A 596 -5.87 -1.79 -2.41
CA TRP A 596 -5.35 -0.62 -3.14
C TRP A 596 -4.28 0.16 -2.38
N ARG A 597 -4.42 0.31 -1.05
CA ARG A 597 -3.43 0.98 -0.20
C ARG A 597 -2.15 0.18 -0.06
N ALA A 598 -2.26 -1.14 -0.11
CA ALA A 598 -1.12 -2.04 0.03
C ALA A 598 -0.41 -2.34 -1.30
N LYS A 599 -1.14 -2.27 -2.43
CA LYS A 599 -0.59 -2.54 -3.76
C LYS A 599 0.53 -1.54 -4.07
N GLN A 600 1.67 -2.04 -4.53
CA GLN A 600 2.72 -1.16 -5.05
C GLN A 600 2.20 -0.42 -6.29
N PRO A 601 2.51 0.88 -6.47
CA PRO A 601 1.94 1.68 -7.54
C PRO A 601 2.23 1.08 -8.93
N TYR A 602 3.45 0.64 -9.20
CA TYR A 602 3.89 0.22 -10.55
C TYR A 602 4.05 -1.30 -10.71
N ASN A 603 3.18 -2.10 -10.09
CA ASN A 603 3.32 -3.55 -10.00
C ASN A 603 3.15 -4.29 -11.36
N VAL A 604 2.30 -3.78 -12.25
CA VAL A 604 2.09 -4.35 -13.59
C VAL A 604 2.95 -3.59 -14.60
N SER A 605 3.86 -4.29 -15.29
CA SER A 605 4.73 -3.67 -16.30
C SER A 605 3.94 -3.19 -17.53
N VAL A 606 4.45 -2.16 -18.22
CA VAL A 606 3.85 -1.64 -19.47
C VAL A 606 3.68 -2.76 -20.50
N ALA A 607 4.70 -3.62 -20.66
CA ALA A 607 4.64 -4.73 -21.60
C ALA A 607 3.53 -5.73 -21.25
N ALA A 608 3.34 -6.01 -19.96
CA ALA A 608 2.31 -6.91 -19.48
C ALA A 608 0.90 -6.32 -19.66
N GLU A 609 0.73 -5.02 -19.35
CA GLU A 609 -0.53 -4.31 -19.55
C GLU A 609 -0.94 -4.26 -21.04
N VAL A 610 -0.03 -3.84 -21.91
CA VAL A 610 -0.25 -3.77 -23.36
C VAL A 610 -0.64 -5.14 -23.93
N SER A 611 0.07 -6.20 -23.51
CA SER A 611 -0.19 -7.56 -23.98
C SER A 611 -1.54 -8.09 -23.49
N ALA A 612 -1.88 -7.83 -22.22
CA ALA A 612 -3.16 -8.23 -21.66
C ALA A 612 -4.33 -7.52 -22.36
N CYS A 613 -4.23 -6.21 -22.58
CA CYS A 613 -5.22 -5.44 -23.34
C CYS A 613 -5.38 -5.96 -24.78
N ALA A 614 -4.28 -6.23 -25.48
CA ALA A 614 -4.31 -6.76 -26.85
C ALA A 614 -4.94 -8.15 -26.92
N ALA A 615 -4.66 -9.02 -25.93
CA ALA A 615 -5.29 -10.34 -25.85
C ALA A 615 -6.82 -10.24 -25.68
N LEU A 616 -7.30 -9.33 -24.82
CA LEU A 616 -8.73 -9.11 -24.59
C LEU A 616 -9.46 -8.52 -25.80
N GLN A 617 -8.77 -7.78 -26.67
CA GLN A 617 -9.34 -7.24 -27.91
C GLN A 617 -9.62 -8.33 -28.97
N ASN A 618 -9.10 -9.55 -28.79
CA ASN A 618 -9.34 -10.67 -29.69
C ASN A 618 -10.04 -11.85 -28.98
N PRO A 619 -11.32 -11.68 -28.57
CA PRO A 619 -12.07 -12.73 -27.89
C PRO A 619 -12.20 -13.99 -28.76
N GLY A 620 -12.27 -13.84 -30.09
CA GLY A 620 -12.33 -14.96 -31.02
C GLY A 620 -11.09 -15.84 -30.99
N TYR A 621 -9.89 -15.28 -30.84
CA TYR A 621 -8.66 -16.06 -30.66
C TYR A 621 -8.67 -16.81 -29.32
N LEU A 622 -8.99 -16.12 -28.22
CA LEU A 622 -9.02 -16.74 -26.89
C LEU A 622 -10.01 -17.91 -26.84
N GLU A 623 -11.15 -17.77 -27.50
CA GLU A 623 -12.16 -18.81 -27.63
C GLU A 623 -11.67 -20.00 -28.47
N ARG A 624 -10.99 -19.76 -29.60
CA ARG A 624 -10.37 -20.84 -30.40
C ARG A 624 -9.31 -21.59 -29.61
N VAL A 625 -8.44 -20.90 -28.87
CA VAL A 625 -7.41 -21.53 -28.04
C VAL A 625 -8.04 -22.37 -26.93
N LYS A 626 -9.05 -21.85 -26.25
CA LYS A 626 -9.83 -22.59 -25.25
C LYS A 626 -10.41 -23.87 -25.86
N ASN A 627 -11.12 -23.76 -26.98
CA ASN A 627 -11.80 -24.89 -27.61
C ASN A 627 -10.81 -25.96 -28.11
N ALA A 628 -9.68 -25.54 -28.69
CA ALA A 628 -8.63 -26.47 -29.10
C ALA A 628 -8.01 -27.22 -27.91
N LEU A 629 -7.72 -26.52 -26.80
CA LEU A 629 -7.18 -27.15 -25.60
C LEU A 629 -8.19 -28.07 -24.91
N VAL A 630 -9.47 -27.71 -24.87
CA VAL A 630 -10.53 -28.58 -24.33
C VAL A 630 -10.69 -29.83 -25.19
N GLN A 631 -10.74 -29.70 -26.52
CA GLN A 631 -10.82 -30.85 -27.42
C GLN A 631 -9.61 -31.79 -27.26
N GLU A 632 -8.40 -31.23 -27.19
CA GLU A 632 -7.19 -32.04 -27.01
C GLU A 632 -7.09 -32.64 -25.61
N ARG A 633 -7.67 -32.00 -24.58
CA ARG A 633 -7.80 -32.58 -23.24
C ARG A 633 -8.64 -33.85 -23.28
N GLU A 634 -9.79 -33.82 -23.94
CA GLU A 634 -10.65 -35.02 -24.05
C GLU A 634 -9.93 -36.15 -24.79
N ARG A 635 -9.26 -35.82 -25.90
CA ARG A 635 -8.44 -36.79 -26.65
C ARG A 635 -7.32 -37.39 -25.81
N LEU A 636 -6.57 -36.54 -25.09
CA LEU A 636 -5.50 -36.97 -24.20
C LEU A 636 -6.04 -37.86 -23.06
N PHE A 637 -7.19 -37.50 -22.47
CA PHE A 637 -7.83 -38.30 -21.43
C PHE A 637 -8.18 -39.70 -21.92
N ASP A 638 -8.77 -39.80 -23.11
CA ASP A 638 -9.10 -41.09 -23.74
C ASP A 638 -7.87 -41.94 -24.00
N LEU A 639 -6.81 -41.35 -24.56
CA LEU A 639 -5.56 -42.06 -24.82
C LEU A 639 -4.84 -42.49 -23.54
N LEU A 640 -4.83 -41.67 -22.49
CA LEU A 640 -4.22 -42.03 -21.21
C LEU A 640 -4.93 -43.21 -20.53
N LYS A 641 -6.25 -43.40 -20.75
CA LYS A 641 -6.99 -44.58 -20.26
C LYS A 641 -6.51 -45.89 -20.90
N GLU A 642 -5.91 -45.83 -22.10
CA GLU A 642 -5.36 -47.01 -22.77
C GLU A 642 -4.02 -47.47 -22.18
N VAL A 643 -3.38 -46.67 -21.31
CA VAL A 643 -2.07 -46.99 -20.72
C VAL A 643 -2.26 -47.86 -19.46
N PRO A 644 -1.81 -49.12 -19.43
CA PRO A 644 -2.19 -50.08 -18.38
C PRO A 644 -1.75 -49.74 -16.95
N PHE A 645 -0.77 -48.84 -16.81
CA PHE A 645 -0.21 -48.42 -15.52
C PHE A 645 -0.58 -46.97 -15.17
N LEU A 646 -1.55 -46.37 -15.89
CA LEU A 646 -2.08 -45.05 -15.57
C LEU A 646 -3.59 -45.12 -15.36
N LYS A 647 -4.06 -44.36 -14.38
CA LYS A 647 -5.48 -44.08 -14.17
C LYS A 647 -5.69 -42.56 -14.20
N PRO A 648 -6.13 -41.99 -15.33
CA PRO A 648 -6.39 -40.57 -15.44
C PRO A 648 -7.69 -40.17 -14.71
N TYR A 649 -7.71 -38.96 -14.17
CA TYR A 649 -8.88 -38.36 -13.52
C TYR A 649 -9.54 -37.31 -14.44
N PRO A 650 -10.89 -37.22 -14.46
CA PRO A 650 -11.59 -36.16 -15.20
C PRO A 650 -11.11 -34.78 -14.77
N SER A 651 -11.00 -33.86 -15.72
CA SER A 651 -10.44 -32.52 -15.47
C SER A 651 -11.22 -31.44 -16.20
N TYR A 652 -11.48 -30.34 -15.50
CA TYR A 652 -12.05 -29.11 -16.03
C TYR A 652 -10.98 -28.03 -16.28
N SER A 653 -9.70 -28.43 -16.30
CA SER A 653 -8.55 -27.55 -16.47
C SER A 653 -7.84 -27.78 -17.82
N ASN A 654 -6.62 -27.29 -17.99
CA ASN A 654 -5.74 -27.54 -19.15
C ASN A 654 -4.66 -28.62 -18.87
N PHE A 655 -4.95 -29.55 -17.97
CA PHE A 655 -4.10 -30.66 -17.59
C PHE A 655 -4.93 -31.84 -17.10
N ILE A 656 -4.31 -33.01 -16.96
CA ILE A 656 -4.93 -34.24 -16.43
C ILE A 656 -4.01 -34.80 -15.35
N LEU A 657 -4.56 -35.11 -14.18
CA LEU A 657 -3.87 -35.87 -13.14
C LEU A 657 -4.04 -37.36 -13.41
N CYS A 658 -2.97 -38.13 -13.27
CA CYS A 658 -2.95 -39.58 -13.43
C CYS A 658 -2.36 -40.22 -12.18
N GLU A 659 -3.06 -41.19 -11.62
CA GLU A 659 -2.47 -42.14 -10.66
C GLU A 659 -1.61 -43.13 -11.45
N VAL A 660 -0.38 -43.34 -11.00
CA VAL A 660 0.54 -44.36 -11.53
C VAL A 660 0.32 -45.64 -10.75
N THR A 661 -0.15 -46.66 -11.45
CA THR A 661 -0.63 -47.93 -10.87
C THR A 661 0.33 -49.08 -11.21
N SER A 662 -0.10 -50.32 -10.96
CA SER A 662 0.63 -51.54 -11.37
C SER A 662 2.05 -51.64 -10.82
N GLY A 663 2.29 -51.07 -9.63
CA GLY A 663 3.58 -51.09 -8.94
C GLY A 663 4.67 -50.22 -9.58
N LYS A 664 4.36 -49.43 -10.62
CA LYS A 664 5.31 -48.49 -11.21
C LYS A 664 5.48 -47.27 -10.30
N ASP A 665 6.69 -46.71 -10.29
CA ASP A 665 7.02 -45.54 -9.50
C ASP A 665 6.79 -44.25 -10.30
N ALA A 666 5.99 -43.33 -9.77
CA ALA A 666 5.60 -42.10 -10.45
C ALA A 666 6.79 -41.15 -10.71
N LYS A 667 7.74 -41.09 -9.77
CA LYS A 667 8.96 -40.30 -9.91
C LYS A 667 9.83 -40.86 -11.02
N LYS A 668 10.05 -42.17 -11.05
CA LYS A 668 10.77 -42.87 -12.11
C LYS A 668 10.11 -42.67 -13.48
N LEU A 669 8.79 -42.78 -13.57
CA LEU A 669 8.07 -42.50 -14.82
C LEU A 669 8.36 -41.09 -15.34
N LYS A 670 8.32 -40.08 -14.46
CA LYS A 670 8.65 -38.69 -14.81
C LYS A 670 10.11 -38.55 -15.28
N GLU A 671 11.05 -39.26 -14.66
CA GLU A 671 12.47 -39.23 -15.01
C GLU A 671 12.74 -39.91 -16.35
N ASP A 672 12.16 -41.09 -16.57
CA ASP A 672 12.29 -41.85 -17.81
C ASP A 672 11.69 -41.07 -19.00
N LEU A 673 10.50 -40.47 -18.83
CA LEU A 673 9.91 -39.58 -19.84
C LEU A 673 10.78 -38.35 -20.13
N ALA A 674 11.39 -37.74 -19.10
CA ALA A 674 12.27 -36.59 -19.28
C ALA A 674 13.53 -36.94 -20.11
N GLN A 675 14.08 -38.14 -19.92
CA GLN A 675 15.20 -38.65 -20.74
C GLN A 675 14.79 -38.85 -22.21
N MET A 676 13.52 -39.15 -22.46
CA MET A 676 12.94 -39.26 -23.80
C MET A 676 12.50 -37.90 -24.39
N GLY A 677 12.73 -36.80 -23.67
CA GLY A 677 12.38 -35.45 -24.11
C GLY A 677 10.95 -35.00 -23.78
N VAL A 678 10.20 -35.76 -22.97
CA VAL A 678 8.83 -35.45 -22.56
C VAL A 678 8.80 -35.01 -21.09
N MET A 679 8.35 -33.79 -20.84
CA MET A 679 8.33 -33.22 -19.50
C MET A 679 6.91 -33.22 -18.92
N ILE A 680 6.75 -33.92 -17.80
CA ILE A 680 5.52 -33.94 -17.01
C ILE A 680 5.79 -33.52 -15.56
N ARG A 681 4.72 -33.23 -14.81
CA ARG A 681 4.83 -32.83 -13.40
C ARG A 681 4.68 -34.06 -12.50
N HIS A 682 5.57 -34.19 -11.53
CA HIS A 682 5.47 -35.10 -10.39
C HIS A 682 5.45 -34.27 -9.10
N TYR A 683 4.83 -34.78 -8.05
CA TYR A 683 4.72 -34.13 -6.74
C TYR A 683 5.40 -34.99 -5.68
N ASN A 684 6.22 -34.37 -4.84
CA ASN A 684 6.93 -35.08 -3.76
C ASN A 684 6.16 -35.08 -2.42
N ASN A 685 4.91 -34.59 -2.40
CA ASN A 685 4.10 -34.56 -1.17
C ASN A 685 3.37 -35.89 -0.93
N LYS A 686 2.92 -36.10 0.31
CA LYS A 686 2.36 -37.38 0.77
C LYS A 686 1.09 -37.74 0.00
N GLU A 687 0.26 -36.76 -0.30
CA GLU A 687 -1.06 -36.90 -0.92
C GLU A 687 -0.97 -37.27 -2.41
N LEU A 688 0.13 -36.92 -3.09
CA LEU A 688 0.28 -37.11 -4.55
C LEU A 688 1.51 -37.94 -4.95
N LYS A 689 2.15 -38.65 -4.00
CA LYS A 689 3.36 -39.44 -4.26
C LYS A 689 3.20 -40.45 -5.41
N GLY A 690 2.01 -41.03 -5.57
CA GLY A 690 1.70 -41.98 -6.64
C GLY A 690 1.19 -41.35 -7.93
N TYR A 691 1.29 -40.02 -8.10
CA TYR A 691 0.61 -39.31 -9.18
C TYR A 691 1.58 -38.52 -10.06
N VAL A 692 1.19 -38.38 -11.33
CA VAL A 692 1.78 -37.44 -12.27
C VAL A 692 0.70 -36.56 -12.89
N ARG A 693 1.03 -35.32 -13.23
CA ARG A 693 0.13 -34.41 -13.94
C ARG A 693 0.69 -34.07 -15.31
N VAL A 694 -0.13 -34.28 -16.33
CA VAL A 694 0.19 -34.03 -17.73
C VAL A 694 -0.55 -32.78 -18.18
N SER A 695 0.19 -31.75 -18.62
CA SER A 695 -0.42 -30.56 -19.22
C SER A 695 -0.82 -30.84 -20.66
N VAL A 696 -1.99 -30.33 -21.07
CA VAL A 696 -2.49 -30.45 -22.44
C VAL A 696 -1.73 -29.47 -23.33
N GLY A 697 -1.18 -29.97 -24.42
CA GLY A 697 -0.41 -29.20 -25.40
C GLY A 697 -1.05 -29.25 -26.79
N LYS A 698 -0.21 -29.31 -27.83
CA LYS A 698 -0.65 -29.57 -29.19
C LYS A 698 -0.88 -31.07 -29.42
N PRO A 699 -1.66 -31.47 -30.44
CA PRO A 699 -1.88 -32.88 -30.77
C PRO A 699 -0.59 -33.69 -30.91
N GLU A 700 0.47 -33.10 -31.50
CA GLU A 700 1.75 -33.79 -31.68
C GLU A 700 2.48 -34.03 -30.35
N HIS A 701 2.22 -33.21 -29.32
CA HIS A 701 2.76 -33.41 -27.98
C HIS A 701 2.08 -34.61 -27.30
N THR A 702 0.76 -34.75 -27.48
CA THR A 702 0.02 -35.94 -27.05
C THR A 702 0.54 -37.19 -27.75
N ASP A 703 0.72 -37.14 -29.07
CA ASP A 703 1.25 -38.28 -29.84
C ASP A 703 2.67 -38.69 -29.36
N ALA A 704 3.54 -37.71 -29.11
CA ALA A 704 4.87 -37.95 -28.58
C ALA A 704 4.86 -38.58 -27.17
N LEU A 705 4.01 -38.06 -26.28
CA LEU A 705 3.81 -38.64 -24.95
C LEU A 705 3.32 -40.09 -25.05
N MET A 706 2.30 -40.35 -25.86
CA MET A 706 1.73 -41.69 -26.01
C MET A 706 2.73 -42.68 -26.61
N LYS A 707 3.58 -42.24 -27.55
CA LYS A 707 4.69 -43.06 -28.05
C LYS A 707 5.67 -43.44 -26.93
N CYS A 708 6.03 -42.50 -26.06
CA CYS A 708 6.94 -42.76 -24.95
C CYS A 708 6.30 -43.69 -23.91
N LEU A 709 5.03 -43.46 -23.55
CA LEU A 709 4.29 -44.30 -22.60
C LEU A 709 4.12 -45.75 -23.11
N LYS A 710 3.95 -45.95 -24.43
CA LYS A 710 3.93 -47.29 -25.04
C LYS A 710 5.27 -48.03 -24.93
N ILE A 711 6.40 -47.32 -24.98
CA ILE A 711 7.73 -47.91 -24.79
C ILE A 711 7.98 -48.26 -23.32
N LEU A 712 7.47 -47.42 -22.41
CA LEU A 712 7.63 -47.61 -20.97
C LEU A 712 6.62 -48.58 -20.37
N GLY A 713 5.55 -48.92 -21.08
CA GLY A 713 4.54 -49.91 -20.70
C GLY A 713 5.09 -51.30 -20.69
#